data_AF-A0A968HDA6-F1
#
_entry.id   AF-A0A968HDA6-F1
#
_cell.length_a   1.000
_cell.length_b   1.000
_cell.length_c   1.000
_cell.angle_alpha   90.00
_cell.angle_beta   90.00
_cell.angle_gamma   90.00
#
_symmetry.space_group_name_H-M   'P 1'
#
loop_
_entity.id
_entity.type
_entity.pdbx_description
1 polymer ?
#
loop_
_entity_poly.entity_id
_entity_poly.type
_entity_poly.pdbx_seq_one_letter_code
_entity_poly.pdbx_strand_id
1 'polypeptide(L)'
;MIRAHLTVFLIAVCLIFAMTTTVAAEQLYPGVLYSADTDMTSFAIGDVNNDGRRDVSAWADGRLAVFLQNAAGMLNEPVYYSALGSPSGAVLHIADINGDGRNDVVIGITDSTFNSSNRIGVYLQNSIGQLESPSMYPLGHPGSLSCLSLKSADMNNDGHTEIVALVGNEEGMFIDVLAYTSAAGLAIVRSLSFPAIESATWPIRQLTIADMDSDGMSDILFLISGYGLTNTIGLIYQHIGGVLSEPLYYTFLENEIAMSIAVSDVNRDGRKDVITVYGGNRPTSFIAVLYQNDQGGFEQAQSYATNDIPVQVEVADIDGDGNEDIVVMHDGGWGLGIYLSGPARPETIEIFPLPFYLSNMEIGDISGDGRPDILFTYFSNEFFTSDLAVYYHRSQSGSPDIAAYMLDFQTVFIGAAEKKVVGVCYVGPSDLFIGGVSISGDAAGEFRITADGCSGKTIILTDCCPVEVEYSPRAPGPKQAGLLLSSNDPDSPQYTFPFTACGTYARVDRLFSSQTTALPLEFPYPEAARIGDLNYDGRKDVVVIGGWSVEGFYVFLQDSAGNFSPPVQYIASTSGPQMIVAAEVVDLNNDGKDDVVLDIEGGGIMVFLQNNSGSLDPGIVYSATWFSDMKIKDVNNDGRLDIIGLAGNNDYIHILYQGVDGGFDQSVDFGDSLHNGALRIFVEDLNDDGLQDIILLLHRGITRRNYHDIGIFYQQSDGTFAPLVSLDDGWMYIFPDTLSIGDVNNDGLKDIVVSYANNPPYALMGVYYQEQAGTFAKIRLHKAEDLPILSYVADISRDGKNDIIAIHPSRLGVFRQDDYCPLSSEELYEILYLNYNSISFGDVNNDGLADVVLGGSSGATIIYQKPIAPEVTVSPALLDFSAVIINTQASQDVRIINSGRADLALGNISLDQNTSQSYSLSVDGCSGKLLKPSAGCKVTITFVSDTIGSKTATMLIPSNDPVHPLLTVSLSGTVVLPAVTLLSPLKGEILNSGSTYVITWSGPAVYYDLKYKAVTDVGGTWKEIAYGLTSTQFTWTVPVPKLSEKYFTLRITGFSEKGEIVGISSASFRVRSIRVISPNGAEIMKSGDIVNVAWQAYSTRKPTAFATISYTKNGGSAWTSAGSVSGTLKSYPWRVPKVARERKRCKIKVVLKDVHGNVVGQDASNAFFTITP
;
A
#
# COMPACT_ATOMS: atom_id res chain seq x y z
N MET A 1 -17.82 5.62 -4.36
CA MET A 1 -18.11 4.99 -5.67
C MET A 1 -16.97 5.15 -6.70
N ILE A 2 -15.78 5.62 -6.29
CA ILE A 2 -14.58 5.77 -7.15
C ILE A 2 -13.53 4.66 -6.88
N ARG A 3 -13.71 3.82 -5.86
CA ARG A 3 -12.83 2.67 -5.51
C ARG A 3 -12.89 1.46 -6.47
N ALA A 4 -13.76 1.45 -7.48
CA ALA A 4 -13.97 0.27 -8.35
C ALA A 4 -13.33 0.40 -9.75
N HIS A 5 -12.62 1.49 -10.04
CA HIS A 5 -12.05 1.73 -11.38
C HIS A 5 -10.51 1.71 -11.47
N LEU A 6 -9.79 1.61 -10.34
CA LEU A 6 -8.31 1.56 -10.37
C LEU A 6 -7.74 0.14 -10.45
N THR A 7 -8.38 -0.86 -9.83
CA THR A 7 -7.93 -2.27 -9.88
C THR A 7 -8.10 -2.92 -11.27
N VAL A 8 -8.85 -2.30 -12.16
CA VAL A 8 -9.07 -2.77 -13.54
C VAL A 8 -7.96 -2.30 -14.49
N PHE A 9 -7.09 -1.35 -14.07
CA PHE A 9 -6.06 -0.79 -14.94
C PHE A 9 -4.82 -1.69 -15.07
N LEU A 10 -4.45 -2.45 -14.03
CA LEU A 10 -3.41 -3.50 -14.15
C LEU A 10 -3.87 -4.71 -14.98
N ILE A 11 -5.17 -5.01 -15.02
CA ILE A 11 -5.73 -6.18 -15.71
C ILE A 11 -5.87 -5.95 -17.24
N ALA A 12 -5.86 -4.70 -17.71
CA ALA A 12 -6.07 -4.38 -19.12
C ALA A 12 -4.82 -4.52 -20.01
N VAL A 13 -3.61 -4.59 -19.44
CA VAL A 13 -2.35 -4.51 -20.20
C VAL A 13 -1.88 -5.87 -20.76
N CYS A 14 -2.29 -7.00 -20.18
CA CYS A 14 -1.94 -8.33 -20.71
C CYS A 14 -2.83 -8.81 -21.88
N LEU A 15 -3.90 -8.09 -22.24
CA LEU A 15 -4.95 -8.62 -23.13
C LEU A 15 -4.83 -8.22 -24.62
N ILE A 16 -3.78 -7.53 -25.03
CA ILE A 16 -3.55 -7.20 -26.44
C ILE A 16 -2.11 -7.60 -26.76
N PHE A 17 -1.87 -8.76 -27.37
CA PHE A 17 -0.77 -9.06 -28.32
C PHE A 17 -0.62 -10.59 -28.47
N ALA A 18 -1.58 -11.21 -29.17
CA ALA A 18 -1.40 -12.57 -29.65
C ALA A 18 -1.97 -12.70 -31.06
N MET A 19 -1.26 -12.17 -32.07
CA MET A 19 -1.33 -12.65 -33.46
C MET A 19 -0.09 -12.17 -34.23
N THR A 20 0.93 -13.02 -34.40
CA THR A 20 1.52 -13.51 -35.68
C THR A 20 2.90 -14.14 -35.44
N THR A 21 3.28 -15.04 -36.34
CA THR A 21 4.28 -16.12 -36.26
C THR A 21 5.76 -15.71 -36.35
N THR A 22 6.68 -16.29 -35.54
CA THR A 22 7.77 -17.24 -35.92
C THR A 22 8.80 -17.51 -34.78
N VAL A 23 8.70 -18.70 -34.16
CA VAL A 23 9.70 -19.69 -33.67
C VAL A 23 10.97 -19.34 -32.84
N ALA A 24 11.59 -18.15 -32.83
CA ALA A 24 12.93 -18.03 -32.20
C ALA A 24 12.94 -17.62 -30.71
N ALA A 25 12.02 -16.77 -30.25
CA ALA A 25 12.17 -16.05 -28.98
C ALA A 25 11.25 -16.52 -27.82
N GLU A 26 10.65 -17.71 -27.92
CA GLU A 26 9.93 -18.40 -26.83
C GLU A 26 10.84 -18.85 -25.63
N GLN A 27 12.01 -18.24 -25.42
CA GLN A 27 13.03 -18.70 -24.46
C GLN A 27 13.47 -17.65 -23.42
N LEU A 28 13.10 -16.36 -23.58
CA LEU A 28 13.36 -15.32 -22.57
C LEU A 28 12.14 -15.12 -21.67
N TYR A 29 12.32 -15.32 -20.37
CA TYR A 29 11.25 -15.25 -19.37
C TYR A 29 11.35 -13.96 -18.54
N PRO A 30 10.22 -13.29 -18.24
CA PRO A 30 10.23 -12.10 -17.42
C PRO A 30 10.80 -12.39 -16.03
N GLY A 31 11.75 -11.55 -15.64
CA GLY A 31 12.65 -11.77 -14.53
C GLY A 31 12.11 -11.61 -13.13
N VAL A 32 12.83 -12.23 -12.20
CA VAL A 32 12.79 -11.91 -10.76
C VAL A 32 13.32 -10.49 -10.58
N LEU A 33 12.64 -9.71 -9.74
CA LEU A 33 13.03 -8.35 -9.38
C LEU A 33 13.90 -8.40 -8.12
N TYR A 34 15.05 -7.75 -8.18
CA TYR A 34 15.98 -7.59 -7.07
C TYR A 34 16.09 -6.11 -6.75
N SER A 35 15.86 -5.76 -5.49
CA SER A 35 15.93 -4.38 -5.05
C SER A 35 17.28 -4.17 -4.37
N ALA A 36 18.01 -3.15 -4.78
CA ALA A 36 18.97 -2.51 -3.90
C ALA A 36 18.21 -1.43 -3.13
N ASP A 37 18.51 -1.22 -1.86
CA ASP A 37 17.81 -0.24 -1.03
C ASP A 37 18.06 1.23 -1.48
N THR A 38 18.77 1.45 -2.60
CA THR A 38 19.19 2.74 -3.18
C THR A 38 19.26 2.65 -4.72
N ASP A 39 19.32 3.79 -5.42
CA ASP A 39 19.55 3.84 -6.88
C ASP A 39 20.86 3.16 -7.35
N MET A 40 20.72 2.18 -8.23
CA MET A 40 21.79 1.53 -8.96
C MET A 40 22.12 2.30 -10.25
N THR A 41 23.39 2.65 -10.46
CA THR A 41 23.84 3.45 -11.62
C THR A 41 24.65 2.69 -12.65
N SER A 42 25.27 1.57 -12.27
CA SER A 42 26.04 0.68 -13.14
C SER A 42 26.16 -0.69 -12.47
N PHE A 43 26.28 -1.76 -13.26
CA PHE A 43 26.49 -3.13 -12.78
C PHE A 43 27.41 -3.90 -13.72
N ALA A 44 27.92 -5.02 -13.22
CA ALA A 44 28.82 -5.95 -13.91
C ALA A 44 28.54 -7.39 -13.47
N ILE A 45 28.62 -8.36 -14.40
CA ILE A 45 28.42 -9.80 -14.13
C ILE A 45 29.76 -10.54 -14.02
N GLY A 46 30.00 -11.26 -12.93
CA GLY A 46 31.22 -12.05 -12.74
C GLY A 46 31.26 -12.80 -11.40
N ASP A 47 32.12 -13.81 -11.31
CA ASP A 47 32.31 -14.57 -10.06
C ASP A 47 33.14 -13.74 -9.08
N VAL A 48 32.50 -13.13 -8.09
CA VAL A 48 33.16 -12.25 -7.11
C VAL A 48 33.25 -12.87 -5.72
N ASN A 49 32.97 -14.16 -5.59
CA ASN A 49 33.24 -14.95 -4.38
C ASN A 49 34.08 -16.23 -4.60
N ASN A 50 34.53 -16.52 -5.82
CA ASN A 50 35.28 -17.70 -6.24
C ASN A 50 34.57 -19.03 -5.96
N ASP A 51 33.25 -19.07 -6.10
CA ASP A 51 32.46 -20.30 -6.00
C ASP A 51 32.18 -20.96 -7.36
N GLY A 52 32.63 -20.34 -8.44
CA GLY A 52 32.45 -20.78 -9.82
C GLY A 52 31.13 -20.35 -10.46
N ARG A 53 30.31 -19.53 -9.78
CA ARG A 53 29.03 -18.99 -10.28
C ARG A 53 29.18 -17.52 -10.62
N ARG A 54 28.35 -17.03 -11.55
CA ARG A 54 28.34 -15.61 -11.94
C ARG A 54 27.47 -14.83 -10.98
N ASP A 55 28.07 -13.91 -10.24
CA ASP A 55 27.38 -12.95 -9.38
C ASP A 55 27.10 -11.64 -10.13
N VAL A 56 26.35 -10.74 -9.49
CA VAL A 56 26.13 -9.38 -9.98
C VAL A 56 26.69 -8.37 -8.99
N SER A 57 27.60 -7.52 -9.44
CA SER A 57 28.07 -6.36 -8.68
C SER A 57 27.45 -5.09 -9.22
N ALA A 58 27.03 -4.18 -8.35
CA ALA A 58 26.41 -2.93 -8.74
C ALA A 58 26.84 -1.75 -7.88
N TRP A 59 26.88 -0.56 -8.48
CA TRP A 59 27.13 0.69 -7.77
C TRP A 59 25.82 1.29 -7.31
N ALA A 60 25.62 1.22 -6.00
CA ALA A 60 24.42 1.59 -5.27
C ALA A 60 24.80 2.75 -4.34
N ASP A 61 24.53 3.97 -4.82
CA ASP A 61 24.73 5.24 -4.11
C ASP A 61 26.00 5.37 -3.24
N GLY A 62 27.18 5.27 -3.85
CA GLY A 62 28.45 5.42 -3.14
C GLY A 62 29.00 4.14 -2.52
N ARG A 63 28.24 3.03 -2.60
CA ARG A 63 28.59 1.70 -2.09
C ARG A 63 28.60 0.67 -3.22
N LEU A 64 29.38 -0.39 -3.03
CA LEU A 64 29.35 -1.57 -3.88
C LEU A 64 28.35 -2.58 -3.30
N ALA A 65 27.27 -2.86 -4.03
CA ALA A 65 26.31 -3.91 -3.72
C ALA A 65 26.63 -5.17 -4.52
N VAL A 66 26.71 -6.33 -3.85
CA VAL A 66 27.04 -7.61 -4.48
C VAL A 66 25.91 -8.60 -4.24
N PHE A 67 25.26 -9.02 -5.33
CA PHE A 67 24.21 -10.03 -5.35
C PHE A 67 24.85 -11.37 -5.71
N LEU A 68 25.03 -12.23 -4.70
CA LEU A 68 25.63 -13.55 -4.90
C LEU A 68 24.64 -14.53 -5.53
N GLN A 69 25.07 -15.29 -6.53
CA GLN A 69 24.26 -16.36 -7.11
C GLN A 69 24.16 -17.54 -6.14
N ASN A 70 22.96 -18.03 -5.91
CA ASN A 70 22.71 -19.20 -5.07
C ASN A 70 22.74 -20.50 -5.86
N ALA A 71 22.64 -21.62 -5.13
CA ALA A 71 22.70 -22.95 -5.71
C ALA A 71 21.63 -23.23 -6.79
N ALA A 72 20.51 -22.50 -6.75
CA ALA A 72 19.38 -22.63 -7.68
C ALA A 72 19.50 -21.71 -8.91
N GLY A 73 20.59 -20.96 -9.06
CA GLY A 73 20.79 -20.04 -10.20
C GLY A 73 20.02 -18.72 -10.06
N MET A 74 19.61 -18.36 -8.85
CA MET A 74 19.00 -17.06 -8.55
C MET A 74 19.95 -16.19 -7.72
N LEU A 75 19.81 -14.87 -7.82
CA LEU A 75 20.55 -13.94 -6.97
C LEU A 75 19.97 -13.91 -5.54
N ASN A 76 20.84 -13.77 -4.54
CA ASN A 76 20.47 -13.49 -3.15
C ASN A 76 20.32 -11.99 -2.91
N GLU A 77 19.83 -11.61 -1.73
CA GLU A 77 19.88 -10.23 -1.25
C GLU A 77 21.32 -9.66 -1.27
N PRO A 78 21.49 -8.37 -1.58
CA PRO A 78 22.81 -7.79 -1.79
C PRO A 78 23.61 -7.68 -0.50
N VAL A 79 24.91 -7.95 -0.61
CA VAL A 79 25.90 -7.64 0.43
C VAL A 79 26.60 -6.33 0.06
N TYR A 80 26.63 -5.38 0.98
CA TYR A 80 27.25 -4.07 0.77
C TYR A 80 28.70 -4.03 1.27
N TYR A 81 29.58 -3.40 0.49
CA TYR A 81 30.99 -3.17 0.83
C TYR A 81 31.28 -1.68 1.02
N SER A 82 32.34 -1.36 1.79
CA SER A 82 32.71 -0.01 2.24
C SER A 82 32.77 1.04 1.11
N ALA A 83 32.33 2.26 1.41
CA ALA A 83 32.16 3.36 0.45
C ALA A 83 33.48 4.00 -0.01
N LEU A 84 33.54 4.44 -1.28
CA LEU A 84 34.68 5.14 -1.89
C LEU A 84 34.69 6.67 -1.65
N GLY A 85 34.04 7.15 -0.59
CA GLY A 85 33.86 8.60 -0.33
C GLY A 85 32.67 9.23 -1.05
N SER A 86 31.62 8.44 -1.32
CA SER A 86 30.32 8.90 -1.86
C SER A 86 30.31 9.57 -3.25
N PRO A 87 31.04 9.07 -4.27
CA PRO A 87 30.86 9.58 -5.63
C PRO A 87 29.49 9.19 -6.20
N SER A 88 28.77 10.16 -6.77
CA SER A 88 27.37 10.03 -7.22
C SER A 88 27.17 9.29 -8.55
N GLY A 89 28.25 8.76 -9.12
CA GLY A 89 28.23 8.00 -10.36
C GLY A 89 29.53 7.22 -10.58
N ALA A 90 29.37 5.99 -11.05
CA ALA A 90 30.50 5.14 -11.42
C ALA A 90 30.16 4.23 -12.59
N VAL A 91 31.20 3.70 -13.23
CA VAL A 91 31.15 2.55 -14.13
C VAL A 91 31.84 1.38 -13.46
N LEU A 92 31.25 0.19 -13.48
CA LEU A 92 31.89 -1.02 -12.95
C LEU A 92 32.47 -1.88 -14.08
N HIS A 93 33.49 -2.64 -13.72
CA HIS A 93 34.01 -3.72 -14.53
C HIS A 93 34.54 -4.82 -13.61
N ILE A 94 34.40 -6.09 -14.01
CA ILE A 94 34.90 -7.24 -13.24
C ILE A 94 35.97 -7.95 -14.07
N ALA A 95 37.15 -8.14 -13.48
CA ALA A 95 38.28 -8.84 -14.11
C ALA A 95 39.34 -9.22 -13.08
N ASP A 96 40.16 -10.23 -13.39
CA ASP A 96 41.38 -10.56 -12.62
C ASP A 96 42.48 -9.52 -12.90
N ILE A 97 42.56 -8.48 -12.09
CA ILE A 97 43.45 -7.34 -12.31
C ILE A 97 44.85 -7.61 -11.78
N ASN A 98 44.97 -8.41 -10.72
CA ASN A 98 46.25 -8.71 -10.09
C ASN A 98 46.92 -9.99 -10.64
N GLY A 99 46.22 -10.76 -11.48
CA GLY A 99 46.71 -11.96 -12.14
C GLY A 99 46.74 -13.20 -11.25
N ASP A 100 45.91 -13.24 -10.21
CA ASP A 100 45.90 -14.34 -9.24
C ASP A 100 44.85 -15.43 -9.54
N GLY A 101 44.14 -15.28 -10.65
CA GLY A 101 43.11 -16.20 -11.15
C GLY A 101 41.72 -15.96 -10.57
N ARG A 102 41.51 -14.90 -9.77
CA ARG A 102 40.22 -14.52 -9.18
C ARG A 102 39.75 -13.19 -9.75
N ASN A 103 38.43 -13.01 -9.88
CA ASN A 103 37.94 -11.72 -10.36
C ASN A 103 37.91 -10.68 -9.25
N ASP A 104 38.37 -9.48 -9.60
CA ASP A 104 38.30 -8.27 -8.79
C ASP A 104 37.19 -7.35 -9.30
N VAL A 105 36.73 -6.42 -8.46
CA VAL A 105 35.76 -5.39 -8.86
C VAL A 105 36.47 -4.05 -9.03
N VAL A 106 36.37 -3.48 -10.23
CA VAL A 106 36.96 -2.18 -10.60
C VAL A 106 35.85 -1.14 -10.76
N ILE A 107 36.06 0.02 -10.17
CA ILE A 107 35.12 1.14 -10.17
C ILE A 107 35.78 2.38 -10.76
N GLY A 108 35.24 2.87 -11.86
CA GLY A 108 35.64 4.12 -12.48
C GLY A 108 34.70 5.24 -12.06
N ILE A 109 35.22 6.25 -11.36
CA ILE A 109 34.40 7.36 -10.86
C ILE A 109 34.05 8.30 -12.02
N THR A 110 32.76 8.43 -12.32
CA THR A 110 32.25 9.30 -13.39
C THR A 110 31.97 10.73 -12.90
N ASP A 111 31.88 10.92 -11.58
CA ASP A 111 31.58 12.21 -10.94
C ASP A 111 32.75 13.21 -11.06
N SER A 112 32.58 14.24 -11.89
CA SER A 112 33.56 15.30 -12.09
C SER A 112 33.67 16.27 -10.90
N THR A 113 32.72 16.23 -9.96
CA THR A 113 32.73 17.06 -8.75
C THR A 113 33.43 16.39 -7.57
N PHE A 114 33.81 15.12 -7.72
CA PHE A 114 34.59 14.38 -6.73
C PHE A 114 35.98 15.01 -6.58
N ASN A 115 36.24 15.67 -5.45
CA ASN A 115 37.42 16.52 -5.23
C ASN A 115 38.68 15.71 -4.84
N SER A 116 38.95 14.64 -5.59
CA SER A 116 40.13 13.77 -5.49
C SER A 116 40.85 13.70 -6.83
N SER A 117 42.14 13.35 -6.86
CA SER A 117 42.82 12.94 -8.10
C SER A 117 42.68 11.44 -8.38
N ASN A 118 42.21 10.67 -7.38
CA ASN A 118 41.95 9.25 -7.49
C ASN A 118 40.57 9.01 -8.12
N ARG A 119 40.55 8.21 -9.18
CA ARG A 119 39.36 8.00 -10.03
C ARG A 119 39.08 6.54 -10.35
N ILE A 120 40.00 5.64 -10.00
CA ILE A 120 39.83 4.19 -10.12
C ILE A 120 39.87 3.59 -8.72
N GLY A 121 38.78 2.96 -8.30
CA GLY A 121 38.71 2.12 -7.10
C GLY A 121 38.83 0.65 -7.48
N VAL A 122 39.56 -0.14 -6.69
CA VAL A 122 39.70 -1.59 -6.90
C VAL A 122 39.44 -2.32 -5.60
N TYR A 123 38.48 -3.26 -5.63
CA TYR A 123 38.22 -4.23 -4.59
C TYR A 123 38.85 -5.56 -5.01
N LEU A 124 40.00 -5.89 -4.41
CA LEU A 124 40.68 -7.15 -4.70
C LEU A 124 39.96 -8.32 -4.02
N GLN A 125 39.87 -9.45 -4.71
CA GLN A 125 39.35 -10.68 -4.12
C GLN A 125 40.46 -11.50 -3.47
N ASN A 126 40.32 -11.73 -2.17
CA ASN A 126 41.29 -12.50 -1.40
C ASN A 126 41.17 -14.01 -1.62
N SER A 127 42.13 -14.77 -1.07
CA SER A 127 42.22 -16.23 -1.25
C SER A 127 41.04 -17.05 -0.70
N ILE A 128 40.13 -16.45 0.08
CA ILE A 128 38.93 -17.10 0.61
C ILE A 128 37.65 -16.62 -0.08
N GLY A 129 37.76 -15.83 -1.16
CA GLY A 129 36.62 -15.38 -1.94
C GLY A 129 35.91 -14.16 -1.37
N GLN A 130 36.57 -13.34 -0.54
CA GLN A 130 36.00 -12.11 -0.02
C GLN A 130 36.66 -10.90 -0.68
N LEU A 131 35.86 -9.87 -1.00
CA LEU A 131 36.38 -8.59 -1.47
C LEU A 131 37.00 -7.81 -0.30
N GLU A 132 38.23 -7.36 -0.49
CA GLU A 132 38.96 -6.53 0.47
C GLU A 132 38.48 -5.07 0.45
N SER A 133 38.89 -4.29 1.46
CA SER A 133 38.67 -2.84 1.45
C SER A 133 39.28 -2.21 0.20
N PRO A 134 38.60 -1.24 -0.43
CA PRO A 134 39.01 -0.76 -1.74
C PRO A 134 40.28 0.08 -1.68
N SER A 135 41.11 -0.09 -2.70
CA SER A 135 42.27 0.78 -2.96
C SER A 135 41.95 1.81 -4.04
N MET A 136 42.38 3.04 -3.83
CA MET A 136 42.14 4.17 -4.75
C MET A 136 43.39 4.56 -5.52
N TYR A 137 43.27 4.67 -6.84
CA TYR A 137 44.37 4.97 -7.76
C TYR A 137 44.13 6.26 -8.56
N PRO A 138 45.18 7.08 -8.76
CA PRO A 138 45.09 8.32 -9.53
C PRO A 138 45.08 8.07 -11.04
N LEU A 139 44.38 8.94 -11.77
CA LEU A 139 44.62 9.14 -13.20
C LEU A 139 45.66 10.26 -13.36
N GLY A 140 46.59 10.10 -14.31
CA GLY A 140 47.82 10.88 -14.41
C GLY A 140 47.67 12.31 -14.98
N HIS A 141 46.47 12.89 -14.93
CA HIS A 141 46.10 14.08 -15.69
C HIS A 141 45.67 15.23 -14.76
N PRO A 142 46.10 16.47 -15.03
CA PRO A 142 45.68 17.63 -14.24
C PRO A 142 44.21 17.99 -14.54
N GLY A 143 43.39 18.13 -13.49
CA GLY A 143 41.99 18.56 -13.58
C GLY A 143 40.98 17.48 -13.16
N SER A 144 39.73 17.87 -12.96
CA SER A 144 38.65 16.95 -12.60
C SER A 144 38.15 16.18 -13.83
N LEU A 145 38.84 15.10 -14.21
CA LEU A 145 38.40 14.19 -15.27
C LEU A 145 37.37 13.18 -14.75
N SER A 146 36.42 12.81 -15.60
CA SER A 146 35.49 11.70 -15.36
C SER A 146 36.00 10.43 -16.03
N CYS A 147 35.90 9.29 -15.35
CA CYS A 147 36.02 7.98 -16.00
C CYS A 147 34.68 7.65 -16.65
N LEU A 148 34.64 7.45 -17.96
CA LEU A 148 33.39 7.38 -18.73
C LEU A 148 33.07 5.98 -19.22
N SER A 149 34.08 5.14 -19.37
CA SER A 149 33.91 3.73 -19.72
C SER A 149 35.15 2.94 -19.29
N LEU A 150 34.93 1.69 -18.89
CA LEU A 150 35.96 0.73 -18.49
C LEU A 150 35.80 -0.58 -19.26
N LYS A 151 36.92 -1.14 -19.72
CA LYS A 151 37.05 -2.53 -20.15
C LYS A 151 38.39 -3.08 -19.67
N SER A 152 38.60 -4.37 -19.89
CA SER A 152 39.86 -5.02 -19.57
C SER A 152 40.25 -6.02 -20.66
N ALA A 153 41.53 -6.12 -20.96
CA ALA A 153 42.09 -7.12 -21.85
C ALA A 153 43.60 -7.24 -21.61
N ASP A 154 44.22 -8.31 -22.10
CA ASP A 154 45.68 -8.44 -22.13
C ASP A 154 46.25 -7.55 -23.26
N MET A 155 46.54 -6.30 -22.89
CA MET A 155 46.93 -5.24 -23.81
C MET A 155 48.42 -5.29 -24.18
N ASN A 156 49.19 -6.17 -23.54
CA ASN A 156 50.62 -6.32 -23.77
C ASN A 156 51.05 -7.77 -24.15
N ASN A 157 50.13 -8.73 -24.08
CA ASN A 157 50.29 -10.17 -24.30
C ASN A 157 51.30 -10.83 -23.34
N ASP A 158 51.24 -10.45 -22.06
CA ASP A 158 52.03 -11.06 -20.99
C ASP A 158 51.24 -12.09 -20.16
N GLY A 159 49.96 -12.29 -20.47
CA GLY A 159 49.06 -13.18 -19.76
C GLY A 159 48.38 -12.57 -18.55
N HIS A 160 48.61 -11.28 -18.25
CA HIS A 160 47.88 -10.51 -17.25
C HIS A 160 46.90 -9.54 -17.92
N THR A 161 45.80 -9.26 -17.22
CA THR A 161 44.77 -8.37 -17.75
C THR A 161 45.09 -6.92 -17.34
N GLU A 162 45.09 -6.01 -18.32
CA GLU A 162 45.12 -4.56 -18.08
C GLU A 162 43.72 -3.95 -18.12
N ILE A 163 43.56 -2.82 -17.41
CA ILE A 163 42.37 -1.98 -17.48
C ILE A 163 42.57 -0.95 -18.59
N VAL A 164 41.57 -0.80 -19.45
CA VAL A 164 41.49 0.28 -20.44
C VAL A 164 40.37 1.22 -20.01
N ALA A 165 40.75 2.44 -19.64
CA ALA A 165 39.85 3.49 -19.16
C ALA A 165 39.75 4.63 -20.17
N LEU A 166 38.52 4.94 -20.58
CA LEU A 166 38.23 6.16 -21.33
C LEU A 166 37.92 7.27 -20.34
N VAL A 167 38.77 8.29 -20.30
CA VAL A 167 38.72 9.35 -19.30
C VAL A 167 38.69 10.70 -19.99
N GLY A 168 37.94 11.66 -19.46
CA GLY A 168 37.90 12.99 -20.08
C GLY A 168 36.98 13.99 -19.42
N ASN A 169 37.06 15.22 -19.90
CA ASN A 169 36.25 16.37 -19.50
C ASN A 169 36.00 17.28 -20.73
N GLU A 170 35.72 18.57 -20.49
CA GLU A 170 35.59 19.61 -21.53
C GLU A 170 36.94 20.03 -22.14
N GLU A 171 38.06 19.77 -21.46
CA GLU A 171 39.42 20.20 -21.85
C GLU A 171 40.17 19.13 -22.66
N GLY A 172 39.76 17.87 -22.60
CA GLY A 172 40.37 16.78 -23.36
C GLY A 172 39.81 15.39 -23.06
N MET A 173 40.16 14.44 -23.92
CA MET A 173 39.87 13.00 -23.77
C MET A 173 41.16 12.19 -23.83
N PHE A 174 41.22 11.12 -23.05
CA PHE A 174 42.34 10.20 -22.98
C PHE A 174 41.85 8.76 -22.92
N ILE A 175 42.62 7.86 -23.51
CA ILE A 175 42.51 6.42 -23.26
C ILE A 175 43.74 6.03 -22.45
N ASP A 176 43.52 5.59 -21.22
CA ASP A 176 44.55 5.13 -20.30
C ASP A 176 44.53 3.61 -20.21
N VAL A 177 45.71 3.00 -20.35
CA VAL A 177 45.93 1.58 -20.11
C VAL A 177 46.68 1.46 -18.79
N LEU A 178 46.08 0.74 -17.84
CA LEU A 178 46.59 0.57 -16.48
C LEU A 178 46.93 -0.90 -16.24
N ALA A 179 48.14 -1.15 -15.76
CA ALA A 179 48.60 -2.49 -15.39
C ALA A 179 48.84 -2.57 -13.88
N TYR A 180 48.58 -3.74 -13.31
CA TYR A 180 48.83 -4.00 -11.90
C TYR A 180 50.26 -4.48 -11.66
N THR A 181 50.91 -3.97 -10.62
CA THR A 181 52.24 -4.41 -10.20
C THR A 181 52.27 -4.65 -8.70
N SER A 182 52.97 -5.71 -8.26
CA SER A 182 53.13 -6.04 -6.84
C SER A 182 53.87 -4.98 -6.01
N ALA A 183 54.56 -4.03 -6.66
CA ALA A 183 55.32 -2.97 -6.00
C ALA A 183 54.55 -1.65 -5.83
N ALA A 184 53.59 -1.36 -6.71
CA ALA A 184 52.89 -0.06 -6.75
C ALA A 184 51.36 -0.16 -6.87
N GLY A 185 50.80 -1.37 -6.90
CA GLY A 185 49.40 -1.60 -7.26
C GLY A 185 49.16 -1.23 -8.73
N LEU A 186 48.01 -0.61 -9.02
CA LEU A 186 47.61 -0.20 -10.36
C LEU A 186 48.34 1.08 -10.80
N ALA A 187 48.94 1.05 -12.00
CA ALA A 187 49.64 2.20 -12.57
C ALA A 187 49.37 2.35 -14.08
N ILE A 188 49.31 3.60 -14.56
CA ILE A 188 49.20 3.89 -15.99
C ILE A 188 50.50 3.47 -16.69
N VAL A 189 50.39 2.51 -17.61
CA VAL A 189 51.50 2.05 -18.45
C VAL A 189 51.48 2.69 -19.83
N ARG A 190 50.32 3.16 -20.27
CA ARG A 190 50.17 3.91 -21.53
C ARG A 190 49.00 4.89 -21.45
N SER A 191 49.15 6.05 -22.07
CA SER A 191 48.08 7.05 -22.19
C SER A 191 48.10 7.62 -23.61
N LEU A 192 46.93 7.66 -24.24
CA LEU A 192 46.72 8.23 -25.57
C LEU A 192 45.86 9.48 -25.43
N SER A 193 46.37 10.63 -25.87
CA SER A 193 45.68 11.92 -25.78
C SER A 193 45.00 12.28 -27.10
N PHE A 194 43.76 12.77 -27.02
CA PHE A 194 43.00 13.25 -28.17
C PHE A 194 42.82 14.78 -28.09
N PRO A 195 42.87 15.51 -29.22
CA PRO A 195 42.66 16.96 -29.23
C PRO A 195 41.26 17.31 -28.73
N ALA A 196 41.15 18.40 -27.97
CA ALA A 196 39.86 18.92 -27.49
C ALA A 196 38.94 19.19 -28.68
N ILE A 197 37.72 18.65 -28.64
CA ILE A 197 36.68 18.95 -29.62
C ILE A 197 36.10 20.32 -29.22
N GLU A 198 36.28 21.36 -30.05
CA GLU A 198 36.00 22.77 -29.73
C GLU A 198 34.51 23.14 -29.49
N SER A 199 33.62 22.19 -29.14
CA SER A 199 32.21 22.49 -28.83
C SER A 199 31.78 21.93 -27.49
N ALA A 200 31.21 22.81 -26.65
CA ALA A 200 30.74 22.59 -25.28
C ALA A 200 29.47 21.72 -25.17
N THR A 201 29.45 20.53 -25.77
CA THR A 201 28.34 19.58 -25.65
C THR A 201 28.87 18.17 -25.35
N TRP A 202 28.34 17.59 -24.27
CA TRP A 202 28.66 16.28 -23.69
C TRP A 202 28.65 15.16 -24.75
N PRO A 203 29.81 14.64 -25.19
CA PRO A 203 29.83 13.56 -26.16
C PRO A 203 29.52 12.23 -25.47
N ILE A 204 28.80 11.36 -26.16
CA ILE A 204 28.64 9.96 -25.78
C ILE A 204 29.96 9.24 -26.03
N ARG A 205 30.44 8.54 -25.00
CA ARG A 205 31.84 8.10 -24.86
C ARG A 205 31.85 6.67 -24.27
N GLN A 206 31.60 5.68 -25.12
CA GLN A 206 31.73 4.26 -24.78
C GLN A 206 32.97 3.69 -25.48
N LEU A 207 33.67 2.79 -24.79
CA LEU A 207 34.76 1.99 -25.35
C LEU A 207 34.38 0.51 -25.39
N THR A 208 34.90 -0.21 -26.36
CA THR A 208 34.81 -1.67 -26.44
C THR A 208 36.14 -2.23 -26.94
N ILE A 209 36.37 -3.51 -26.70
CA ILE A 209 37.60 -4.22 -27.04
C ILE A 209 37.25 -5.47 -27.82
N ALA A 210 37.89 -5.66 -28.97
CA ALA A 210 37.72 -6.85 -29.80
C ALA A 210 38.93 -7.03 -30.72
N ASP A 211 39.22 -8.27 -31.10
CA ASP A 211 40.20 -8.56 -32.17
C ASP A 211 39.56 -8.25 -33.54
N MET A 212 39.93 -7.11 -34.11
CA MET A 212 39.32 -6.62 -35.35
C MET A 212 40.06 -7.10 -36.59
N ASP A 213 41.35 -7.42 -36.52
CA ASP A 213 42.12 -7.93 -37.68
C ASP A 213 42.39 -9.43 -37.64
N SER A 214 41.83 -10.12 -36.64
CA SER A 214 41.99 -11.56 -36.42
C SER A 214 43.44 -11.99 -36.21
N ASP A 215 44.27 -11.11 -35.63
CA ASP A 215 45.67 -11.40 -35.31
C ASP A 215 45.86 -12.06 -33.93
N GLY A 216 44.77 -12.20 -33.17
CA GLY A 216 44.72 -12.79 -31.83
C GLY A 216 44.99 -11.79 -30.71
N MET A 217 45.19 -10.50 -31.02
CA MET A 217 45.37 -9.42 -30.06
C MET A 217 44.08 -8.60 -29.93
N SER A 218 43.91 -7.92 -28.80
CA SER A 218 42.70 -7.15 -28.50
C SER A 218 42.82 -5.70 -28.96
N ASP A 219 41.98 -5.25 -29.90
CA ASP A 219 42.01 -3.87 -30.38
C ASP A 219 41.07 -2.97 -29.59
N ILE A 220 41.38 -1.67 -29.55
CA ILE A 220 40.55 -0.68 -28.85
C ILE A 220 39.64 0.03 -29.85
N LEU A 221 38.34 0.01 -29.58
CA LEU A 221 37.34 0.79 -30.30
C LEU A 221 36.69 1.81 -29.36
N PHE A 222 36.45 3.03 -29.86
CA PHE A 222 35.74 4.06 -29.11
C PHE A 222 34.79 4.85 -30.00
N LEU A 223 33.64 5.22 -29.44
CA LEU A 223 32.64 6.07 -30.08
C LEU A 223 32.81 7.52 -29.64
N ILE A 224 32.81 8.43 -30.62
CA ILE A 224 32.67 9.88 -30.40
C ILE A 224 31.38 10.32 -31.10
N SER A 225 30.39 10.72 -30.31
CA SER A 225 29.11 11.24 -30.79
C SER A 225 28.62 12.40 -29.92
N GLY A 226 27.89 13.37 -30.47
CA GLY A 226 27.30 14.46 -29.70
C GLY A 226 26.52 15.47 -30.55
N TYR A 227 25.74 16.34 -29.92
CA TYR A 227 24.96 17.37 -30.63
C TYR A 227 25.87 18.28 -31.47
N GLY A 228 25.68 18.26 -32.79
CA GLY A 228 26.45 19.05 -33.75
C GLY A 228 27.80 18.44 -34.15
N LEU A 229 28.11 17.23 -33.68
CA LEU A 229 29.27 16.46 -34.11
C LEU A 229 28.89 15.44 -35.20
N THR A 230 29.89 15.06 -36.00
CA THR A 230 29.77 13.89 -36.89
C THR A 230 30.13 12.65 -36.09
N ASN A 231 29.27 11.63 -36.09
CA ASN A 231 29.55 10.39 -35.37
C ASN A 231 30.82 9.74 -35.91
N THR A 232 31.72 9.37 -35.02
CA THR A 232 33.04 8.84 -35.37
C THR A 232 33.36 7.60 -34.55
N ILE A 233 33.70 6.50 -35.22
CA ILE A 233 34.35 5.34 -34.61
C ILE A 233 35.86 5.53 -34.73
N GLY A 234 36.55 5.49 -33.60
CA GLY A 234 38.00 5.34 -33.55
C GLY A 234 38.38 3.87 -33.37
N LEU A 235 39.34 3.39 -34.15
CA LEU A 235 39.92 2.05 -34.06
C LEU A 235 41.43 2.16 -33.87
N ILE A 236 41.95 1.47 -32.86
CA ILE A 236 43.37 1.39 -32.55
C ILE A 236 43.75 -0.08 -32.51
N TYR A 237 44.59 -0.50 -33.47
CA TYR A 237 45.09 -1.86 -33.52
C TYR A 237 46.16 -2.09 -32.45
N GLN A 238 46.09 -3.22 -31.76
CA GLN A 238 47.14 -3.71 -30.88
C GLN A 238 48.00 -4.70 -31.63
N HIS A 239 49.29 -4.38 -31.79
CA HIS A 239 50.25 -5.31 -32.35
C HIS A 239 51.01 -6.07 -31.25
N ILE A 240 51.60 -7.21 -31.65
CA ILE A 240 52.49 -8.04 -30.83
C ILE A 240 53.47 -7.20 -30.00
N GLY A 241 53.50 -7.45 -28.68
CA GLY A 241 54.36 -6.73 -27.72
C GLY A 241 53.75 -5.43 -27.17
N GLY A 242 52.43 -5.26 -27.26
CA GLY A 242 51.68 -4.14 -26.66
C GLY A 242 51.82 -2.82 -27.43
N VAL A 243 52.16 -2.88 -28.71
CA VAL A 243 52.34 -1.69 -29.55
C VAL A 243 51.01 -1.28 -30.17
N LEU A 244 50.37 -0.27 -29.59
CA LEU A 244 49.17 0.35 -30.17
C LEU A 244 49.51 1.19 -31.41
N SER A 245 48.70 1.05 -32.47
CA SER A 245 48.77 1.83 -33.71
C SER A 245 48.37 3.29 -33.50
N GLU A 246 48.56 4.12 -34.53
CA GLU A 246 47.84 5.39 -34.62
C GLU A 246 46.34 5.13 -34.81
N PRO A 247 45.45 5.97 -34.26
CA PRO A 247 44.01 5.79 -34.36
C PRO A 247 43.52 6.00 -35.81
N LEU A 248 42.73 5.05 -36.30
CA LEU A 248 41.96 5.16 -37.53
C LEU A 248 40.57 5.68 -37.21
N TYR A 249 40.09 6.65 -38.00
CA TYR A 249 38.78 7.28 -37.77
C TYR A 249 37.82 6.98 -38.92
N TYR A 250 36.63 6.51 -38.55
CA TYR A 250 35.54 6.22 -39.48
C TYR A 250 34.33 7.08 -39.10
N THR A 251 34.01 8.05 -39.95
CA THR A 251 32.87 8.95 -39.74
C THR A 251 31.62 8.41 -40.41
N PHE A 252 30.48 8.51 -39.74
CA PHE A 252 29.19 8.07 -40.25
C PHE A 252 28.07 9.03 -39.78
N LEU A 253 26.96 9.08 -40.53
CA LEU A 253 25.70 9.78 -40.18
C LEU A 253 25.86 11.20 -39.60
N GLU A 254 25.69 12.23 -40.43
CA GLU A 254 25.74 13.62 -39.99
C GLU A 254 24.45 14.07 -39.28
N ASN A 255 24.58 14.81 -38.17
CA ASN A 255 23.49 15.43 -37.38
C ASN A 255 22.59 14.46 -36.58
N GLU A 256 23.01 13.22 -36.37
CA GLU A 256 22.36 12.25 -35.48
C GLU A 256 23.26 11.95 -34.28
N ILE A 257 22.69 11.43 -33.18
CA ILE A 257 23.46 11.05 -31.98
C ILE A 257 23.44 9.53 -31.84
N ALA A 258 24.63 8.94 -31.87
CA ALA A 258 24.88 7.53 -31.61
C ALA A 258 25.11 7.29 -30.13
N MET A 259 24.35 6.38 -29.52
CA MET A 259 24.24 6.23 -28.06
C MET A 259 25.13 5.13 -27.46
N SER A 260 25.45 4.08 -28.23
CA SER A 260 26.17 2.91 -27.74
C SER A 260 26.92 2.18 -28.86
N ILE A 261 27.92 1.36 -28.53
CA ILE A 261 28.75 0.59 -29.47
C ILE A 261 28.92 -0.85 -29.02
N ALA A 262 28.75 -1.80 -29.95
CA ALA A 262 29.02 -3.23 -29.77
C ALA A 262 29.76 -3.80 -31.00
N VAL A 263 30.38 -4.98 -30.85
CA VAL A 263 31.16 -5.63 -31.90
C VAL A 263 30.78 -7.10 -32.03
N SER A 264 30.36 -7.53 -33.22
CA SER A 264 29.99 -8.92 -33.51
C SER A 264 30.03 -9.19 -35.02
N ASP A 265 30.16 -10.46 -35.43
CA ASP A 265 30.00 -10.90 -36.83
C ASP A 265 28.51 -11.07 -37.15
N VAL A 266 27.83 -9.96 -37.45
CA VAL A 266 26.36 -9.96 -37.59
C VAL A 266 25.90 -10.39 -38.98
N ASN A 267 26.79 -10.36 -39.99
CA ASN A 267 26.54 -10.89 -41.33
C ASN A 267 27.08 -12.32 -41.55
N ARG A 268 27.72 -12.93 -40.53
CA ARG A 268 28.26 -14.29 -40.57
C ARG A 268 29.30 -14.51 -41.68
N ASP A 269 30.10 -13.48 -41.97
CA ASP A 269 31.15 -13.55 -42.98
C ASP A 269 32.53 -13.93 -42.41
N GLY A 270 32.62 -14.10 -41.09
CA GLY A 270 33.81 -14.46 -40.35
C GLY A 270 34.64 -13.26 -39.87
N ARG A 271 34.18 -12.02 -40.11
CA ARG A 271 34.80 -10.79 -39.63
C ARG A 271 33.92 -10.08 -38.62
N LYS A 272 34.53 -9.31 -37.72
CA LYS A 272 33.81 -8.55 -36.70
C LYS A 272 33.31 -7.21 -37.26
N ASP A 273 32.02 -6.98 -37.16
CA ASP A 273 31.34 -5.74 -37.55
C ASP A 273 31.15 -4.81 -36.33
N VAL A 274 30.97 -3.52 -36.59
CA VAL A 274 30.66 -2.53 -35.55
C VAL A 274 29.18 -2.17 -35.59
N ILE A 275 28.50 -2.30 -34.44
CA ILE A 275 27.08 -2.01 -34.27
C ILE A 275 26.94 -0.79 -33.38
N THR A 276 26.07 0.14 -33.77
CA THR A 276 25.69 1.30 -32.96
C THR A 276 24.21 1.61 -33.12
N VAL A 277 23.66 2.43 -32.23
CA VAL A 277 22.25 2.81 -32.25
C VAL A 277 22.10 4.32 -32.17
N TYR A 278 21.15 4.88 -32.90
CA TYR A 278 20.96 6.32 -33.00
C TYR A 278 19.51 6.71 -33.30
N GLY A 279 19.21 7.99 -33.10
CA GLY A 279 17.95 8.61 -33.49
C GLY A 279 16.99 8.86 -32.32
N GLY A 280 15.70 9.04 -32.63
CA GLY A 280 14.64 9.37 -31.67
C GLY A 280 13.49 8.36 -31.69
N ASN A 281 12.26 8.80 -31.47
CA ASN A 281 11.09 7.92 -31.60
C ASN A 281 10.93 7.41 -33.05
N ARG A 282 10.23 6.29 -33.22
CA ARG A 282 9.84 5.79 -34.54
C ARG A 282 9.10 6.87 -35.36
N PRO A 283 9.41 7.10 -36.65
CA PRO A 283 10.24 6.29 -37.56
C PRO A 283 11.71 6.70 -37.65
N THR A 284 12.20 7.58 -36.76
CA THR A 284 13.58 8.09 -36.76
C THR A 284 14.50 7.34 -35.81
N SER A 285 14.19 6.07 -35.52
CA SER A 285 14.96 5.20 -34.62
C SER A 285 15.72 4.15 -35.44
N PHE A 286 17.03 3.98 -35.19
CA PHE A 286 17.86 3.09 -36.02
C PHE A 286 18.97 2.34 -35.26
N ILE A 287 19.29 1.15 -35.78
CA ILE A 287 20.56 0.44 -35.60
C ILE A 287 21.42 0.76 -36.82
N ALA A 288 22.66 1.22 -36.64
CA ALA A 288 23.66 1.33 -37.69
C ALA A 288 24.69 0.21 -37.57
N VAL A 289 24.93 -0.51 -38.67
CA VAL A 289 25.97 -1.55 -38.77
C VAL A 289 27.03 -1.11 -39.77
N LEU A 290 28.28 -1.07 -39.32
CA LEU A 290 29.46 -0.83 -40.13
C LEU A 290 30.13 -2.18 -40.40
N TYR A 291 29.84 -2.75 -41.57
CA TYR A 291 30.38 -4.04 -41.97
C TYR A 291 31.89 -3.95 -42.22
N GLN A 292 32.65 -4.92 -41.72
CA GLN A 292 34.08 -4.98 -41.99
C GLN A 292 34.36 -5.57 -43.37
N ASN A 293 35.18 -4.89 -44.16
CA ASN A 293 35.59 -5.34 -45.49
C ASN A 293 36.85 -6.21 -45.46
N ASP A 294 37.11 -6.91 -46.57
CA ASP A 294 38.29 -7.79 -46.77
C ASP A 294 39.66 -7.09 -46.60
N GLN A 295 39.70 -5.77 -46.43
CA GLN A 295 40.93 -4.99 -46.23
C GLN A 295 41.10 -4.50 -44.78
N GLY A 296 40.24 -4.93 -43.84
CA GLY A 296 40.30 -4.54 -42.42
C GLY A 296 39.77 -3.13 -42.13
N GLY A 297 39.05 -2.52 -43.08
CA GLY A 297 38.32 -1.26 -42.85
C GLY A 297 36.81 -1.48 -42.80
N PHE A 298 36.05 -0.42 -42.53
CA PHE A 298 34.59 -0.49 -42.54
C PHE A 298 33.98 0.02 -43.84
N GLU A 299 32.90 -0.62 -44.27
CA GLU A 299 32.00 -0.10 -45.30
C GLU A 299 31.17 1.09 -44.77
N GLN A 300 30.40 1.72 -45.66
CA GLN A 300 29.46 2.77 -45.24
C GLN A 300 28.38 2.16 -44.33
N ALA A 301 28.13 2.81 -43.19
CA ALA A 301 27.12 2.37 -42.22
C ALA A 301 25.76 2.11 -42.88
N GLN A 302 25.22 0.91 -42.64
CA GLN A 302 23.87 0.52 -43.05
C GLN A 302 22.91 0.66 -41.88
N SER A 303 21.80 1.37 -42.10
CA SER A 303 20.82 1.63 -41.05
C SER A 303 19.59 0.74 -41.16
N TYR A 304 19.25 0.08 -40.07
CA TYR A 304 18.05 -0.75 -39.91
C TYR A 304 17.12 -0.09 -38.90
N ALA A 305 15.82 -0.03 -39.22
CA ALA A 305 14.84 0.62 -38.35
C ALA A 305 14.66 -0.17 -37.05
N THR A 306 14.52 0.54 -35.94
CA THR A 306 14.15 -0.04 -34.65
C THR A 306 12.80 0.48 -34.14
N ASN A 307 12.42 0.12 -32.92
CA ASN A 307 11.04 0.24 -32.46
C ASN A 307 10.77 1.55 -31.72
N ASP A 308 11.72 2.01 -30.90
CA ASP A 308 11.63 3.30 -30.21
C ASP A 308 13.02 3.91 -29.97
N ILE A 309 13.17 4.94 -29.12
CA ILE A 309 14.44 5.65 -28.86
C ILE A 309 15.49 4.64 -28.37
N PRO A 310 16.50 4.26 -29.16
CA PRO A 310 17.46 3.26 -28.74
C PRO A 310 18.58 3.91 -27.91
N VAL A 311 18.88 3.35 -26.75
CA VAL A 311 19.82 3.92 -25.77
C VAL A 311 21.06 3.06 -25.52
N GLN A 312 20.95 1.74 -25.64
CA GLN A 312 22.08 0.82 -25.49
C GLN A 312 21.96 -0.34 -26.49
N VAL A 313 23.11 -0.88 -26.92
CA VAL A 313 23.19 -2.10 -27.73
C VAL A 313 24.21 -3.07 -27.13
N GLU A 314 23.83 -4.34 -27.05
CA GLU A 314 24.70 -5.46 -26.67
C GLU A 314 24.54 -6.59 -27.68
N VAL A 315 25.46 -7.55 -27.68
CA VAL A 315 25.44 -8.71 -28.57
C VAL A 315 25.64 -10.01 -27.81
N ALA A 316 24.83 -11.02 -28.13
CA ALA A 316 24.92 -12.35 -27.53
C ALA A 316 24.14 -13.38 -28.35
N ASP A 317 24.50 -14.66 -28.26
CA ASP A 317 23.77 -15.77 -28.89
C ASP A 317 22.45 -16.05 -28.15
N ILE A 318 21.46 -15.18 -28.39
CA ILE A 318 20.18 -15.24 -27.70
C ILE A 318 19.35 -16.42 -28.21
N ASP A 319 19.40 -16.77 -29.49
CA ASP A 319 18.58 -17.89 -29.99
C ASP A 319 19.25 -19.27 -29.86
N GLY A 320 20.52 -19.31 -29.44
CA GLY A 320 21.30 -20.52 -29.24
C GLY A 320 21.74 -21.18 -30.55
N ASP A 321 21.77 -20.44 -31.66
CA ASP A 321 22.22 -20.92 -32.97
C ASP A 321 23.75 -20.86 -33.15
N GLY A 322 24.45 -20.35 -32.15
CA GLY A 322 25.91 -20.22 -32.11
C GLY A 322 26.43 -18.93 -32.75
N ASN A 323 25.57 -18.00 -33.14
CA ASN A 323 25.94 -16.69 -33.67
C ASN A 323 25.41 -15.59 -32.75
N GLU A 324 26.20 -14.55 -32.52
CA GLU A 324 25.81 -13.42 -31.66
C GLU A 324 24.75 -12.54 -32.36
N ASP A 325 23.62 -12.33 -31.69
CA ASP A 325 22.50 -11.49 -32.12
C ASP A 325 22.58 -10.08 -31.52
N ILE A 326 21.84 -9.13 -32.07
CA ILE A 326 21.80 -7.74 -31.59
C ILE A 326 20.61 -7.55 -30.64
N VAL A 327 20.89 -7.07 -29.42
CA VAL A 327 19.88 -6.69 -28.42
C VAL A 327 19.93 -5.19 -28.20
N VAL A 328 18.79 -4.52 -28.34
CA VAL A 328 18.67 -3.06 -28.23
C VAL A 328 17.73 -2.70 -27.09
N MET A 329 18.20 -1.83 -26.19
CA MET A 329 17.39 -1.24 -25.14
C MET A 329 16.78 0.09 -25.61
N HIS A 330 15.49 0.31 -25.29
CA HIS A 330 14.77 1.52 -25.67
C HIS A 330 14.31 2.38 -24.49
N ASP A 331 14.40 3.70 -24.64
CA ASP A 331 13.78 4.71 -23.79
C ASP A 331 12.42 5.12 -24.37
N GLY A 332 11.37 5.26 -23.54
CA GLY A 332 10.00 5.63 -24.00
C GLY A 332 8.87 4.61 -23.81
N GLY A 333 9.11 3.50 -23.08
CA GLY A 333 8.05 2.56 -22.64
C GLY A 333 7.77 1.37 -23.58
N TRP A 334 8.68 1.06 -24.51
CA TRP A 334 8.60 -0.11 -25.39
C TRP A 334 9.69 -1.18 -25.17
N GLY A 335 10.53 -1.03 -24.13
CA GLY A 335 11.43 -2.05 -23.58
C GLY A 335 12.58 -2.53 -24.49
N LEU A 336 12.73 -3.86 -24.71
CA LEU A 336 13.87 -4.47 -25.40
C LEU A 336 13.51 -4.94 -26.82
N GLY A 337 14.42 -4.78 -27.78
CA GLY A 337 14.29 -5.29 -29.16
C GLY A 337 15.41 -6.28 -29.51
N ILE A 338 15.04 -7.44 -30.08
CA ILE A 338 15.99 -8.50 -30.47
C ILE A 338 16.01 -8.68 -31.99
N TYR A 339 17.22 -8.68 -32.55
CA TYR A 339 17.49 -8.73 -33.98
C TYR A 339 18.49 -9.84 -34.27
N LEU A 340 18.03 -10.92 -34.92
CA LEU A 340 18.91 -12.04 -35.22
C LEU A 340 19.94 -11.66 -36.28
N SER A 341 21.15 -12.15 -36.08
CA SER A 341 22.22 -12.09 -37.07
C SER A 341 21.85 -12.89 -38.33
N GLY A 342 22.34 -12.47 -39.50
CA GLY A 342 22.01 -13.17 -40.74
C GLY A 342 22.80 -12.69 -41.96
N PRO A 343 22.96 -13.54 -42.99
CA PRO A 343 23.91 -13.35 -44.09
C PRO A 343 23.64 -12.17 -45.04
N ALA A 344 22.60 -11.36 -44.79
CA ALA A 344 22.26 -10.21 -45.63
C ALA A 344 21.90 -8.96 -44.82
N ARG A 345 21.30 -9.12 -43.63
CA ARG A 345 20.95 -8.05 -42.70
C ARG A 345 20.45 -8.66 -41.38
N PRO A 346 20.48 -7.90 -40.27
CA PRO A 346 19.73 -8.25 -39.07
C PRO A 346 18.22 -8.24 -39.34
N GLU A 347 17.51 -9.27 -38.87
CA GLU A 347 16.04 -9.33 -38.96
C GLU A 347 15.40 -9.22 -37.57
N THR A 348 14.48 -8.29 -37.40
CA THR A 348 13.75 -8.12 -36.13
C THR A 348 12.82 -9.29 -35.90
N ILE A 349 12.89 -9.90 -34.72
CA ILE A 349 12.01 -11.01 -34.33
C ILE A 349 11.00 -10.61 -33.28
N GLU A 350 11.44 -9.99 -32.18
CA GLU A 350 10.59 -9.74 -31.03
C GLU A 350 10.87 -8.39 -30.35
N ILE A 351 9.81 -7.85 -29.74
CA ILE A 351 9.80 -6.59 -28.99
C ILE A 351 9.17 -6.90 -27.64
N PHE A 352 9.87 -6.61 -26.56
CA PHE A 352 9.38 -6.76 -25.20
C PHE A 352 8.95 -5.40 -24.67
N PRO A 353 7.66 -5.01 -24.76
CA PRO A 353 7.19 -3.77 -24.16
C PRO A 353 7.26 -3.87 -22.64
N LEU A 354 8.06 -3.02 -22.01
CA LEU A 354 8.21 -2.96 -20.56
C LEU A 354 7.51 -1.70 -20.01
N PRO A 355 6.69 -1.80 -18.94
CA PRO A 355 5.95 -0.67 -18.40
C PRO A 355 6.81 0.28 -17.54
N PHE A 356 8.13 0.14 -17.62
CA PHE A 356 9.13 0.84 -16.82
C PHE A 356 10.17 1.49 -17.73
N TYR A 357 10.82 2.54 -17.24
CA TYR A 357 11.98 3.13 -17.92
C TYR A 357 13.22 2.31 -17.58
N LEU A 358 13.97 1.89 -18.60
CA LEU A 358 15.23 1.18 -18.42
C LEU A 358 16.40 2.17 -18.43
N SER A 359 17.46 1.88 -17.68
CA SER A 359 18.65 2.75 -17.62
C SER A 359 19.95 2.10 -18.08
N ASN A 360 20.17 0.81 -17.80
CA ASN A 360 21.35 0.06 -18.23
C ASN A 360 20.98 -1.39 -18.51
N MET A 361 21.76 -2.05 -19.37
CA MET A 361 21.65 -3.47 -19.73
C MET A 361 23.02 -4.17 -19.74
N GLU A 362 23.07 -5.44 -19.37
CA GLU A 362 24.22 -6.34 -19.56
C GLU A 362 23.69 -7.75 -19.88
N ILE A 363 24.47 -8.55 -20.60
CA ILE A 363 24.07 -9.91 -20.99
C ILE A 363 25.13 -10.91 -20.53
N GLY A 364 24.69 -11.98 -19.85
CA GLY A 364 25.57 -13.02 -19.33
C GLY A 364 24.82 -14.19 -18.73
N ASP A 365 25.47 -15.34 -18.54
CA ASP A 365 24.87 -16.54 -17.94
C ASP A 365 24.77 -16.40 -16.41
N ILE A 366 23.72 -15.72 -15.95
CA ILE A 366 23.43 -15.44 -14.54
C ILE A 366 22.76 -16.64 -13.87
N SER A 367 22.13 -17.52 -14.63
CA SER A 367 21.53 -18.76 -14.11
C SER A 367 22.54 -19.91 -13.98
N GLY A 368 23.67 -19.84 -14.69
CA GLY A 368 24.67 -20.90 -14.76
C GLY A 368 24.24 -22.08 -15.63
N ASP A 369 23.30 -21.88 -16.56
CA ASP A 369 22.74 -22.93 -17.42
C ASP A 369 23.43 -23.02 -18.80
N GLY A 370 24.42 -22.16 -19.05
CA GLY A 370 25.18 -22.06 -20.28
C GLY A 370 24.53 -21.21 -21.36
N ARG A 371 23.45 -20.47 -21.05
CA ARG A 371 22.75 -19.57 -21.99
C ARG A 371 22.81 -18.12 -21.49
N PRO A 372 22.80 -17.13 -22.40
CA PRO A 372 22.89 -15.71 -22.02
C PRO A 372 21.56 -15.18 -21.46
N ASP A 373 21.57 -14.73 -20.20
CA ASP A 373 20.48 -14.00 -19.56
C ASP A 373 20.64 -12.49 -19.76
N ILE A 374 19.53 -11.74 -19.75
CA ILE A 374 19.54 -10.27 -19.91
C ILE A 374 19.30 -9.61 -18.56
N LEU A 375 20.28 -8.83 -18.10
CA LEU A 375 20.20 -8.04 -16.89
C LEU A 375 19.93 -6.59 -17.23
N PHE A 376 19.00 -5.94 -16.52
CA PHE A 376 18.79 -4.50 -16.68
C PHE A 376 18.30 -3.83 -15.41
N THR A 377 18.53 -2.52 -15.32
CA THR A 377 17.94 -1.68 -14.27
C THR A 377 16.70 -0.95 -14.76
N TYR A 378 15.68 -0.84 -13.92
CA TYR A 378 14.41 -0.20 -14.25
C TYR A 378 13.91 0.74 -13.15
N PHE A 379 13.16 1.77 -13.54
CA PHE A 379 12.46 2.67 -12.60
C PHE A 379 10.99 2.26 -12.46
N SER A 380 10.56 1.93 -11.23
CA SER A 380 9.15 1.66 -10.94
C SER A 380 8.37 2.95 -10.69
N ASN A 381 7.14 3.06 -11.25
CA ASN A 381 6.28 4.24 -11.04
C ASN A 381 5.72 4.35 -9.60
N GLU A 382 5.90 3.32 -8.76
CA GLU A 382 5.39 3.27 -7.38
C GLU A 382 6.46 3.56 -6.31
N PHE A 383 7.75 3.35 -6.59
CA PHE A 383 8.83 3.49 -5.60
C PHE A 383 10.03 4.33 -6.05
N PHE A 384 10.11 4.74 -7.32
CA PHE A 384 11.09 5.69 -7.84
C PHE A 384 12.59 5.37 -7.62
N THR A 385 12.96 4.19 -7.13
CA THR A 385 14.32 3.65 -7.11
C THR A 385 14.63 2.86 -8.39
N SER A 386 15.90 2.77 -8.79
CA SER A 386 16.35 1.84 -9.83
C SER A 386 16.62 0.45 -9.25
N ASP A 387 15.68 -0.47 -9.49
CA ASP A 387 15.80 -1.89 -9.15
C ASP A 387 16.45 -2.66 -10.31
N LEU A 388 16.94 -3.87 -10.00
CA LEU A 388 17.53 -4.81 -10.95
C LEU A 388 16.49 -5.86 -11.39
N ALA A 389 16.47 -6.18 -12.67
CA ALA A 389 15.66 -7.26 -13.22
C ALA A 389 16.51 -8.19 -14.09
N VAL A 390 16.35 -9.50 -13.91
CA VAL A 390 17.08 -10.54 -14.67
C VAL A 390 16.12 -11.34 -15.55
N TYR A 391 16.17 -11.16 -16.87
CA TYR A 391 15.42 -11.96 -17.83
C TYR A 391 16.21 -13.23 -18.18
N TYR A 392 15.76 -14.37 -17.64
CA TYR A 392 16.47 -15.63 -17.81
C TYR A 392 16.16 -16.27 -19.18
N HIS A 393 17.21 -16.75 -19.85
CA HIS A 393 17.14 -17.45 -21.12
C HIS A 393 17.12 -18.97 -20.91
N ARG A 394 15.92 -19.55 -20.77
CA ARG A 394 15.76 -20.96 -20.37
C ARG A 394 15.41 -21.89 -21.53
N SER A 395 15.96 -23.10 -21.51
CA SER A 395 15.49 -24.19 -22.38
C SER A 395 14.05 -24.60 -22.04
N GLN A 396 13.26 -25.04 -23.04
CA GLN A 396 11.86 -25.51 -22.89
C GLN A 396 11.64 -26.65 -21.85
N SER A 397 12.68 -27.16 -21.20
CA SER A 397 12.59 -28.18 -20.14
C SER A 397 12.62 -27.63 -18.71
N GLY A 398 12.59 -26.31 -18.51
CA GLY A 398 12.58 -25.70 -17.18
C GLY A 398 11.27 -25.90 -16.41
N SER A 399 11.37 -25.88 -15.09
CA SER A 399 10.31 -25.95 -14.09
C SER A 399 9.56 -24.62 -13.94
N PRO A 400 8.27 -24.65 -13.57
CA PRO A 400 7.54 -23.46 -13.11
C PRO A 400 8.21 -22.78 -11.91
N ASP A 401 8.02 -21.48 -11.66
CA ASP A 401 8.54 -20.78 -10.47
C ASP A 401 7.60 -19.64 -10.01
N ILE A 402 7.64 -19.26 -8.73
CA ILE A 402 6.68 -18.37 -8.04
C ILE A 402 7.43 -17.18 -7.38
N ALA A 403 7.16 -15.94 -7.81
CA ALA A 403 7.70 -14.73 -7.16
C ALA A 403 6.85 -14.28 -5.95
N ALA A 404 7.48 -13.73 -4.90
CA ALA A 404 6.83 -13.46 -3.61
C ALA A 404 7.35 -12.20 -2.87
N TYR A 405 6.43 -11.48 -2.22
CA TYR A 405 6.71 -10.48 -1.18
C TYR A 405 6.09 -10.93 0.16
N MET A 406 6.69 -10.53 1.29
CA MET A 406 6.09 -10.73 2.62
C MET A 406 4.84 -9.84 2.78
N LEU A 407 3.75 -10.40 3.34
CA LEU A 407 2.53 -9.63 3.62
C LEU A 407 2.36 -9.36 5.11
N ASP A 408 2.38 -8.08 5.49
CA ASP A 408 2.03 -7.63 6.84
C ASP A 408 0.60 -7.07 6.91
N PHE A 409 -0.26 -7.66 7.74
CA PHE A 409 -1.63 -7.18 7.98
C PHE A 409 -1.72 -6.09 9.06
N GLN A 410 -0.59 -5.70 9.66
CA GLN A 410 -0.51 -4.71 10.75
C GLN A 410 -1.39 -5.10 11.96
N THR A 411 -1.67 -4.14 12.83
CA THR A 411 -2.52 -4.29 14.01
C THR A 411 -3.99 -4.26 13.65
N VAL A 412 -4.74 -5.31 14.01
CA VAL A 412 -6.20 -5.44 13.76
C VAL A 412 -6.92 -5.71 15.08
N PHE A 413 -8.05 -5.03 15.30
CA PHE A 413 -8.84 -5.22 16.51
C PHE A 413 -9.63 -6.54 16.51
N ILE A 414 -9.73 -7.20 17.66
CA ILE A 414 -10.56 -8.40 17.85
C ILE A 414 -12.02 -8.06 17.56
N GLY A 415 -12.60 -8.75 16.57
CA GLY A 415 -13.95 -8.49 16.05
C GLY A 415 -14.00 -7.58 14.82
N ALA A 416 -12.87 -6.98 14.43
CA ALA A 416 -12.65 -6.41 13.11
C ALA A 416 -11.98 -7.43 12.18
N ALA A 417 -11.83 -7.08 10.91
CA ALA A 417 -11.13 -7.88 9.92
C ALA A 417 -10.42 -6.97 8.91
N GLU A 418 -9.22 -7.36 8.49
CA GLU A 418 -8.44 -6.68 7.45
C GLU A 418 -8.19 -7.62 6.28
N LYS A 419 -8.21 -7.09 5.05
CA LYS A 419 -8.09 -7.89 3.83
C LYS A 419 -6.92 -7.41 2.97
N LYS A 420 -6.13 -8.37 2.50
CA LYS A 420 -5.07 -8.13 1.51
C LYS A 420 -5.21 -9.09 0.33
N VAL A 421 -4.73 -8.67 -0.83
CA VAL A 421 -4.72 -9.47 -2.05
C VAL A 421 -3.28 -9.86 -2.37
N VAL A 422 -3.04 -11.16 -2.51
CA VAL A 422 -1.78 -11.73 -2.96
C VAL A 422 -1.91 -12.05 -4.45
N GLY A 423 -1.03 -11.50 -5.28
CA GLY A 423 -0.90 -11.91 -6.67
C GLY A 423 0.02 -13.12 -6.77
N VAL A 424 -0.50 -14.27 -7.21
CA VAL A 424 0.32 -15.43 -7.57
C VAL A 424 0.59 -15.33 -9.06
N CYS A 425 1.80 -14.94 -9.41
CA CYS A 425 2.23 -14.71 -10.78
C CYS A 425 3.18 -15.82 -11.22
N TYR A 426 3.11 -16.14 -12.51
CA TYR A 426 3.90 -17.21 -13.11
C TYR A 426 5.02 -16.66 -14.01
N VAL A 427 6.25 -17.12 -13.78
CA VAL A 427 7.47 -16.67 -14.50
C VAL A 427 8.27 -17.81 -15.19
N GLY A 428 7.68 -19.00 -15.39
CA GLY A 428 8.37 -20.16 -15.99
C GLY A 428 7.95 -20.54 -17.43
N PRO A 429 8.52 -21.64 -17.99
CA PRO A 429 8.33 -22.08 -19.39
C PRO A 429 7.14 -23.03 -19.68
N SER A 430 6.50 -23.64 -18.70
CA SER A 430 5.34 -24.54 -18.87
C SER A 430 4.18 -24.26 -17.90
N ASP A 431 2.95 -24.11 -18.38
CA ASP A 431 1.68 -24.11 -17.63
C ASP A 431 1.79 -24.47 -16.12
N LEU A 432 1.81 -23.45 -15.25
CA LEU A 432 1.78 -23.63 -13.79
C LEU A 432 0.37 -23.97 -13.36
N PHE A 433 0.11 -25.25 -13.10
CA PHE A 433 -1.14 -25.71 -12.52
C PHE A 433 -1.10 -25.55 -11.00
N ILE A 434 -1.94 -24.67 -10.47
CA ILE A 434 -2.17 -24.55 -9.04
C ILE A 434 -3.19 -25.61 -8.63
N GLY A 435 -2.72 -26.68 -7.98
CA GLY A 435 -3.57 -27.73 -7.42
C GLY A 435 -4.49 -27.24 -6.31
N GLY A 436 -4.06 -26.21 -5.57
CA GLY A 436 -4.90 -25.56 -4.57
C GLY A 436 -4.14 -24.54 -3.74
N VAL A 437 -4.88 -23.63 -3.11
CA VAL A 437 -4.35 -22.67 -2.13
C VAL A 437 -4.98 -22.92 -0.77
N SER A 438 -4.20 -22.77 0.29
CA SER A 438 -4.65 -22.97 1.67
C SER A 438 -3.85 -22.10 2.64
N ILE A 439 -4.36 -21.93 3.85
CA ILE A 439 -3.61 -21.25 4.91
C ILE A 439 -2.90 -22.30 5.76
N SER A 440 -1.64 -22.05 6.07
CA SER A 440 -0.78 -22.87 6.93
C SER A 440 -0.21 -22.05 8.09
N GLY A 441 0.39 -22.73 9.08
CA GLY A 441 0.97 -22.12 10.26
C GLY A 441 0.06 -22.12 11.49
N ASP A 442 0.64 -21.81 12.65
CA ASP A 442 -0.01 -21.96 13.96
C ASP A 442 -1.21 -21.02 14.16
N ALA A 443 -1.20 -19.85 13.51
CA ALA A 443 -2.31 -18.89 13.56
C ALA A 443 -3.34 -19.06 12.43
N ALA A 444 -3.25 -20.10 11.59
CA ALA A 444 -4.10 -20.27 10.40
C ALA A 444 -5.62 -20.14 10.66
N GLY A 445 -6.09 -20.52 11.85
CA GLY A 445 -7.51 -20.42 12.23
C GLY A 445 -8.06 -18.99 12.36
N GLU A 446 -7.20 -17.98 12.36
CA GLU A 446 -7.53 -16.55 12.41
C GLU A 446 -7.47 -15.88 11.01
N PHE A 447 -7.05 -16.61 9.99
CA PHE A 447 -7.01 -16.14 8.60
C PHE A 447 -8.00 -16.91 7.74
N ARG A 448 -8.49 -16.27 6.68
CA ARG A 448 -9.45 -16.87 5.76
C ARG A 448 -9.22 -16.39 4.34
N ILE A 449 -9.18 -17.33 3.40
CA ILE A 449 -9.25 -16.99 1.97
C ILE A 449 -10.68 -16.57 1.66
N THR A 450 -10.89 -15.32 1.30
CA THR A 450 -12.20 -14.74 0.99
C THR A 450 -12.48 -14.70 -0.50
N ALA A 451 -11.43 -14.70 -1.32
CA ALA A 451 -11.51 -14.92 -2.76
C ALA A 451 -10.32 -15.75 -3.22
N ASP A 452 -10.59 -16.83 -3.95
CA ASP A 452 -9.58 -17.71 -4.52
C ASP A 452 -9.67 -17.64 -6.04
N GLY A 453 -8.76 -16.89 -6.63
CA GLY A 453 -8.61 -16.78 -8.07
C GLY A 453 -7.68 -17.84 -8.66
N CYS A 454 -7.05 -18.70 -7.86
CA CYS A 454 -5.90 -19.52 -8.25
C CYS A 454 -6.16 -21.03 -8.28
N SER A 455 -6.89 -21.58 -7.30
CA SER A 455 -7.04 -23.05 -7.21
C SER A 455 -7.68 -23.67 -8.46
N GLY A 456 -7.05 -24.75 -8.94
CA GLY A 456 -7.49 -25.49 -10.13
C GLY A 456 -7.28 -24.73 -11.43
N LYS A 457 -6.57 -23.59 -11.41
CA LYS A 457 -6.19 -22.88 -12.62
C LYS A 457 -4.80 -23.32 -13.07
N THR A 458 -4.68 -23.36 -14.39
CA THR A 458 -3.41 -23.30 -15.06
C THR A 458 -3.11 -21.84 -15.34
N ILE A 459 -2.05 -21.32 -14.73
CA ILE A 459 -1.52 -19.99 -14.98
C ILE A 459 -0.56 -20.13 -16.17
N ILE A 460 -0.89 -19.46 -17.27
CA ILE A 460 -0.05 -19.40 -18.46
C ILE A 460 0.97 -18.26 -18.32
N LEU A 461 2.06 -18.30 -19.09
CA LEU A 461 3.14 -17.31 -19.03
C LEU A 461 2.59 -15.87 -19.00
N THR A 462 3.07 -15.04 -18.06
CA THR A 462 2.62 -13.65 -17.78
C THR A 462 1.22 -13.47 -17.18
N ASP A 463 0.47 -14.54 -16.94
CA ASP A 463 -0.81 -14.47 -16.22
C ASP A 463 -0.59 -14.49 -14.70
N CYS A 464 -1.48 -13.84 -13.96
CA CYS A 464 -1.48 -13.83 -12.51
C CYS A 464 -2.87 -14.17 -12.01
N CYS A 465 -2.94 -14.90 -10.91
CA CYS A 465 -4.21 -15.12 -10.23
C CYS A 465 -4.19 -14.46 -8.85
N PRO A 466 -5.27 -13.76 -8.46
CA PRO A 466 -5.35 -13.12 -7.16
C PRO A 466 -5.88 -14.10 -6.10
N VAL A 467 -5.32 -14.04 -4.89
CA VAL A 467 -5.87 -14.66 -3.68
C VAL A 467 -6.13 -13.55 -2.66
N GLU A 468 -7.39 -13.31 -2.31
CA GLU A 468 -7.75 -12.38 -1.22
C GLU A 468 -7.75 -13.15 0.11
N VAL A 469 -6.97 -12.66 1.07
CA VAL A 469 -6.84 -13.20 2.41
C VAL A 469 -7.33 -12.16 3.41
N GLU A 470 -8.18 -12.60 4.33
CA GLU A 470 -8.75 -11.83 5.43
C GLU A 470 -8.13 -12.31 6.75
N TYR A 471 -7.59 -11.39 7.54
CA TYR A 471 -7.18 -11.63 8.92
C TYR A 471 -8.29 -11.16 9.87
N SER A 472 -8.73 -12.03 10.79
CA SER A 472 -9.79 -11.78 11.77
C SER A 472 -9.36 -12.28 13.16
N PRO A 473 -8.67 -11.44 13.95
CA PRO A 473 -8.09 -11.87 15.21
C PRO A 473 -9.14 -12.36 16.20
N ARG A 474 -8.83 -13.47 16.88
CA ARG A 474 -9.66 -14.05 17.95
C ARG A 474 -9.05 -13.90 19.33
N ALA A 475 -7.73 -13.73 19.38
CA ALA A 475 -6.95 -13.54 20.58
C ALA A 475 -5.86 -12.51 20.31
N PRO A 476 -5.45 -11.75 21.33
CA PRO A 476 -4.44 -10.72 21.13
C PRO A 476 -3.04 -11.33 20.92
N GLY A 477 -2.12 -10.54 20.39
CA GLY A 477 -0.71 -10.86 20.20
C GLY A 477 -0.29 -10.98 18.73
N PRO A 478 1.03 -11.05 18.47
CA PRO A 478 1.56 -11.24 17.13
C PRO A 478 1.14 -12.60 16.58
N LYS A 479 0.85 -12.64 15.29
CA LYS A 479 0.44 -13.82 14.54
C LYS A 479 1.35 -13.99 13.33
N GLN A 480 1.79 -15.23 13.14
CA GLN A 480 2.44 -15.66 11.92
C GLN A 480 1.64 -16.80 11.31
N ALA A 481 1.45 -16.73 10.01
CA ALA A 481 0.81 -17.76 9.20
C ALA A 481 1.43 -17.72 7.81
N GLY A 482 0.95 -18.53 6.89
CA GLY A 482 1.31 -18.35 5.49
C GLY A 482 0.30 -18.92 4.52
N LEU A 483 0.27 -18.36 3.31
CA LEU A 483 -0.50 -18.91 2.20
C LEU A 483 0.30 -20.01 1.53
N LEU A 484 -0.12 -21.25 1.77
CA LEU A 484 0.43 -22.44 1.15
C LEU A 484 -0.22 -22.65 -0.23
N LEU A 485 0.61 -22.60 -1.26
CA LEU A 485 0.28 -22.96 -2.63
C LEU A 485 0.73 -24.39 -2.91
N SER A 486 -0.13 -25.18 -3.55
CA SER A 486 0.22 -26.46 -4.16
C SER A 486 0.27 -26.31 -5.67
N SER A 487 1.37 -26.70 -6.29
CA SER A 487 1.59 -26.55 -7.73
C SER A 487 2.15 -27.84 -8.37
N ASN A 488 2.19 -27.86 -9.70
CA ASN A 488 2.94 -28.84 -10.51
C ASN A 488 4.40 -28.42 -10.76
N ASP A 489 4.88 -27.40 -10.05
CA ASP A 489 6.28 -27.01 -10.01
C ASP A 489 7.11 -28.15 -9.37
N PRO A 490 8.08 -28.75 -10.08
CA PRO A 490 8.90 -29.82 -9.54
C PRO A 490 9.96 -29.34 -8.54
N ASP A 491 10.33 -28.06 -8.55
CA ASP A 491 11.32 -27.48 -7.62
C ASP A 491 10.61 -26.98 -6.35
N SER A 492 9.45 -26.35 -6.50
CA SER A 492 8.62 -25.83 -5.40
C SER A 492 7.16 -26.32 -5.48
N PRO A 493 6.89 -27.64 -5.37
CA PRO A 493 5.53 -28.19 -5.46
C PRO A 493 4.60 -27.74 -4.31
N GLN A 494 5.19 -27.20 -3.25
CA GLN A 494 4.54 -26.53 -2.14
C GLN A 494 5.32 -25.25 -1.84
N TYR A 495 4.69 -24.08 -2.02
CA TYR A 495 5.30 -22.79 -1.69
C TYR A 495 4.48 -22.06 -0.63
N THR A 496 5.11 -21.45 0.38
CA THR A 496 4.40 -20.76 1.46
C THR A 496 4.77 -19.28 1.48
N PHE A 497 3.81 -18.39 1.22
CA PHE A 497 3.98 -16.95 1.44
C PHE A 497 3.81 -16.62 2.92
N PRO A 498 4.81 -16.05 3.61
CA PRO A 498 4.68 -15.72 5.02
C PRO A 498 3.78 -14.49 5.23
N PHE A 499 2.97 -14.56 6.30
CA PHE A 499 2.15 -13.49 6.82
C PHE A 499 2.62 -13.08 8.20
N THR A 500 2.67 -11.77 8.44
CA THR A 500 2.71 -11.21 9.79
C THR A 500 1.42 -10.43 10.04
N ALA A 501 0.93 -10.48 11.27
CA ALA A 501 -0.20 -9.68 11.71
C ALA A 501 -0.14 -9.53 13.23
N CYS A 502 -0.91 -8.60 13.79
CA CYS A 502 -1.09 -8.55 15.24
C CYS A 502 -2.55 -8.30 15.63
N GLY A 503 -3.07 -9.09 16.57
CA GLY A 503 -4.42 -8.89 17.11
C GLY A 503 -4.38 -8.08 18.40
N THR A 504 -5.26 -7.11 18.59
CA THR A 504 -5.43 -6.44 19.89
C THR A 504 -6.90 -6.12 20.21
N TYR A 505 -7.21 -5.71 21.44
CA TYR A 505 -8.55 -5.23 21.81
C TYR A 505 -8.76 -3.79 21.33
N ALA A 506 -9.98 -3.47 20.89
CA ALA A 506 -10.33 -2.09 20.55
C ALA A 506 -10.20 -1.19 21.79
N ARG A 507 -9.39 -0.13 21.67
CA ARG A 507 -9.27 0.89 22.72
C ARG A 507 -10.45 1.85 22.64
N VAL A 508 -11.09 2.08 23.78
CA VAL A 508 -12.26 2.97 23.93
C VAL A 508 -12.02 4.09 24.92
N ASP A 509 -10.95 4.01 25.70
CA ASP A 509 -10.45 5.08 26.53
C ASP A 509 -9.76 6.15 25.68
N ARG A 510 -9.88 7.42 26.08
CA ARG A 510 -9.21 8.56 25.43
C ARG A 510 -8.21 9.17 26.40
N LEU A 511 -6.99 9.44 25.94
CA LEU A 511 -5.93 10.05 26.74
C LEU A 511 -6.20 11.51 27.03
N PHE A 512 -6.65 12.27 26.02
CA PHE A 512 -6.84 13.70 26.15
C PHE A 512 -8.32 14.11 26.22
N SER A 513 -8.53 15.25 26.88
CA SER A 513 -9.77 16.00 26.84
C SER A 513 -10.10 16.43 25.40
N SER A 514 -11.39 16.43 25.02
CA SER A 514 -11.83 16.98 23.73
C SER A 514 -11.89 18.52 23.72
N GLN A 515 -11.66 19.16 24.87
CA GLN A 515 -11.57 20.61 25.01
C GLN A 515 -10.10 21.02 25.13
N THR A 516 -9.73 22.06 24.39
CA THR A 516 -8.42 22.69 24.46
C THR A 516 -8.55 24.10 25.03
N THR A 517 -7.48 24.60 25.64
CA THR A 517 -7.45 25.93 26.28
C THR A 517 -6.39 26.80 25.61
N ALA A 518 -6.82 27.90 24.98
CA ALA A 518 -5.89 28.86 24.41
C ALA A 518 -5.32 29.78 25.50
N LEU A 519 -4.00 30.01 25.49
CA LEU A 519 -3.38 30.97 26.41
C LEU A 519 -3.66 32.42 25.97
N PRO A 520 -3.96 33.34 26.91
CA PRO A 520 -4.25 34.72 26.57
C PRO A 520 -2.95 35.47 26.23
N LEU A 521 -2.68 35.63 24.93
CA LEU A 521 -1.53 36.37 24.41
C LEU A 521 -1.95 37.74 23.89
N GLU A 522 -1.16 38.78 24.20
CA GLU A 522 -1.41 40.16 23.73
C GLU A 522 -0.83 40.44 22.33
N PHE A 523 -0.09 39.48 21.74
CA PHE A 523 0.58 39.63 20.45
C PHE A 523 0.23 38.49 19.49
N PRO A 524 0.23 38.75 18.17
CA PRO A 524 0.01 37.73 17.16
C PRO A 524 1.32 36.97 16.86
N TYR A 525 1.20 35.66 16.57
CA TYR A 525 2.27 34.76 16.09
C TYR A 525 3.37 34.39 17.11
N PRO A 526 3.07 33.57 18.14
CA PRO A 526 4.14 32.90 18.87
C PRO A 526 4.84 31.87 17.98
N GLU A 527 6.14 31.67 18.15
CA GLU A 527 6.92 30.69 17.37
C GLU A 527 6.92 29.32 18.06
N ALA A 528 7.13 29.33 19.38
CA ALA A 528 7.21 28.11 20.17
C ALA A 528 6.62 28.28 21.58
N ALA A 529 6.28 27.14 22.19
CA ALA A 529 6.02 27.03 23.62
C ALA A 529 6.96 26.00 24.25
N ARG A 530 7.37 26.24 25.50
CA ARG A 530 8.21 25.36 26.33
C ARG A 530 7.65 25.28 27.75
N ILE A 531 8.08 24.27 28.51
CA ILE A 531 7.63 24.01 29.87
C ILE A 531 8.85 23.92 30.80
N GLY A 532 8.78 24.55 31.96
CA GLY A 532 9.83 24.47 33.00
C GLY A 532 9.39 25.15 34.30
N ASP A 533 10.07 24.90 35.40
CA ASP A 533 9.84 25.56 36.68
C ASP A 533 10.64 26.87 36.72
N LEU A 534 10.01 27.99 36.36
CA LEU A 534 10.68 29.29 36.19
C LEU A 534 10.63 30.18 37.45
N ASN A 535 10.15 29.63 38.56
CA ASN A 535 10.13 30.31 39.85
C ASN A 535 10.59 29.45 41.03
N TYR A 536 11.06 28.23 40.77
CA TYR A 536 11.57 27.24 41.73
C TYR A 536 10.54 26.80 42.79
N ASP A 537 9.26 26.77 42.42
CA ASP A 537 8.19 26.37 43.32
C ASP A 537 7.78 24.89 43.20
N GLY A 538 8.45 24.16 42.31
CA GLY A 538 8.26 22.75 41.99
C GLY A 538 7.14 22.48 40.98
N ARG A 539 6.44 23.52 40.50
CA ARG A 539 5.41 23.40 39.46
C ARG A 539 5.95 23.76 38.09
N LYS A 540 5.27 23.27 37.06
CA LYS A 540 5.66 23.54 35.68
C LYS A 540 4.92 24.76 35.14
N ASP A 541 5.69 25.77 34.77
CA ASP A 541 5.25 27.00 34.11
C ASP A 541 5.32 26.85 32.59
N VAL A 542 4.66 27.76 31.88
CA VAL A 542 4.67 27.78 30.41
C VAL A 542 5.40 29.01 29.90
N VAL A 543 6.39 28.79 29.04
CA VAL A 543 7.12 29.81 28.31
C VAL A 543 6.58 29.90 26.90
N VAL A 544 6.15 31.09 26.47
CA VAL A 544 5.69 31.35 25.11
C VAL A 544 6.62 32.35 24.45
N ILE A 545 7.12 31.98 23.28
CA ILE A 545 8.18 32.70 22.57
C ILE A 545 7.59 33.53 21.45
N GLY A 546 7.95 34.80 21.41
CA GLY A 546 7.47 35.74 20.41
C GLY A 546 8.22 35.60 19.09
N GLY A 547 7.49 35.74 17.97
CA GLY A 547 8.08 35.83 16.63
C GLY A 547 8.60 37.23 16.28
N TRP A 548 8.78 37.47 14.97
CA TRP A 548 9.40 38.64 14.30
C TRP A 548 9.10 40.07 14.80
N SER A 549 8.07 40.27 15.62
CA SER A 549 7.62 41.60 16.09
C SER A 549 7.61 41.77 17.60
N VAL A 550 8.16 40.81 18.36
CA VAL A 550 8.14 40.80 19.82
C VAL A 550 9.56 40.95 20.36
N GLU A 551 9.75 41.79 21.36
CA GLU A 551 11.06 42.01 21.99
C GLU A 551 11.38 40.95 23.07
N GLY A 552 11.01 39.67 22.88
CA GLY A 552 11.37 38.58 23.80
C GLY A 552 10.30 37.50 23.98
N PHE A 553 10.15 37.02 25.22
CA PHE A 553 9.28 35.90 25.58
C PHE A 553 8.41 36.19 26.81
N TYR A 554 7.40 35.35 27.02
CA TYR A 554 6.42 35.48 28.10
C TYR A 554 6.39 34.22 28.95
N VAL A 555 6.32 34.40 30.27
CA VAL A 555 6.24 33.31 31.24
C VAL A 555 4.87 33.36 31.93
N PHE A 556 4.14 32.26 31.81
CA PHE A 556 2.88 32.01 32.50
C PHE A 556 3.16 31.16 33.73
N LEU A 557 3.17 31.79 34.90
CA LEU A 557 3.42 31.10 36.17
C LEU A 557 2.19 30.33 36.65
N GLN A 558 2.38 29.07 37.03
CA GLN A 558 1.34 28.19 37.54
C GLN A 558 1.15 28.37 39.06
N ASP A 559 -0.09 28.56 39.49
CA ASP A 559 -0.44 28.59 40.91
C ASP A 559 -0.71 27.18 41.49
N SER A 560 -0.85 27.09 42.82
CA SER A 560 -1.10 25.82 43.52
C SER A 560 -2.42 25.13 43.13
N ALA A 561 -3.34 25.84 42.49
CA ALA A 561 -4.62 25.31 42.01
C ALA A 561 -4.58 24.95 40.52
N GLY A 562 -3.41 25.03 39.87
CA GLY A 562 -3.23 24.70 38.45
C GLY A 562 -3.62 25.82 37.48
N ASN A 563 -3.84 27.04 37.96
CA ASN A 563 -4.21 28.17 37.11
C ASN A 563 -3.00 29.03 36.77
N PHE A 564 -3.01 29.65 35.58
CA PHE A 564 -1.98 30.58 35.17
C PHE A 564 -2.27 32.01 35.60
N SER A 565 -1.27 32.67 36.19
CA SER A 565 -1.27 34.11 36.41
C SER A 565 -1.13 34.88 35.08
N PRO A 566 -1.45 36.19 35.05
CA PRO A 566 -1.11 37.03 33.89
C PRO A 566 0.38 36.90 33.54
N PRO A 567 0.74 36.84 32.25
CA PRO A 567 2.10 36.52 31.85
C PRO A 567 3.08 37.64 32.20
N VAL A 568 4.30 37.25 32.57
CA VAL A 568 5.44 38.15 32.77
C VAL A 568 6.28 38.17 31.49
N GLN A 569 6.56 39.37 30.95
CA GLN A 569 7.40 39.52 29.77
C GLN A 569 8.87 39.69 30.16
N TYR A 570 9.76 38.96 29.49
CA TYR A 570 11.20 39.11 29.55
C TYR A 570 11.72 39.62 28.21
N ILE A 571 12.60 40.63 28.25
CA ILE A 571 13.12 41.27 27.05
C ILE A 571 14.33 40.47 26.55
N ALA A 572 14.28 39.97 25.32
CA ALA A 572 15.37 39.28 24.66
C ALA A 572 15.70 39.96 23.32
N SER A 573 16.41 41.09 23.38
CA SER A 573 16.88 41.79 22.19
C SER A 573 18.24 42.44 22.42
N THR A 574 19.05 42.51 21.37
CA THR A 574 20.35 43.21 21.39
C THR A 574 20.30 44.53 20.63
N SER A 575 19.40 44.67 19.65
CA SER A 575 19.26 45.89 18.83
C SER A 575 17.83 46.20 18.35
N GLY A 576 16.80 45.82 19.12
CA GLY A 576 15.38 45.95 18.75
C GLY A 576 14.71 44.59 18.51
N PRO A 577 13.47 44.53 17.97
CA PRO A 577 12.78 43.26 17.72
C PRO A 577 13.60 42.39 16.76
N GLN A 578 13.99 41.19 17.23
CA GLN A 578 14.72 40.19 16.47
C GLN A 578 13.95 38.86 16.54
N MET A 579 14.08 38.02 15.51
CA MET A 579 13.46 36.70 15.53
C MET A 579 14.20 35.78 16.51
N ILE A 580 13.45 35.11 17.38
CA ILE A 580 13.93 33.99 18.17
C ILE A 580 13.67 32.73 17.35
N VAL A 581 14.72 31.98 17.02
CA VAL A 581 14.65 30.84 16.08
C VAL A 581 14.47 29.53 16.82
N ALA A 582 15.16 29.39 17.94
CA ALA A 582 15.05 28.23 18.82
C ALA A 582 15.13 28.65 20.28
N ALA A 583 14.61 27.81 21.15
CA ALA A 583 14.71 28.01 22.58
C ALA A 583 14.53 26.73 23.36
N GLU A 584 15.24 26.65 24.47
CA GLU A 584 15.17 25.53 25.39
C GLU A 584 15.06 26.02 26.84
N VAL A 585 14.38 25.22 27.67
CA VAL A 585 14.21 25.48 29.10
C VAL A 585 14.83 24.31 29.85
N VAL A 586 15.96 24.57 30.51
CA VAL A 586 16.81 23.53 31.11
C VAL A 586 17.71 24.16 32.17
N ASP A 587 18.07 23.39 33.19
CA ASP A 587 19.12 23.75 34.16
C ASP A 587 20.49 23.72 33.48
N LEU A 588 20.88 24.84 32.87
CA LEU A 588 22.08 24.93 32.04
C LEU A 588 23.35 24.91 32.89
N ASN A 589 23.29 25.44 34.10
CA ASN A 589 24.45 25.56 35.00
C ASN A 589 24.50 24.48 36.10
N ASN A 590 23.56 23.54 36.08
CA ASN A 590 23.43 22.41 37.01
C ASN A 590 23.27 22.85 38.49
N ASP A 591 22.53 23.95 38.73
CA ASP A 591 22.23 24.48 40.06
C ASP A 591 20.88 23.99 40.64
N GLY A 592 20.15 23.18 39.88
CA GLY A 592 18.85 22.62 40.19
C GLY A 592 17.66 23.47 39.72
N LYS A 593 17.87 24.59 39.01
CA LYS A 593 16.81 25.49 38.55
C LYS A 593 16.76 25.55 37.02
N ASP A 594 15.55 25.60 36.46
CA ASP A 594 15.39 25.71 35.01
C ASP A 594 15.77 27.13 34.53
N ASP A 595 16.70 27.22 33.59
CA ASP A 595 17.12 28.45 32.88
C ASP A 595 16.43 28.55 31.52
N VAL A 596 16.50 29.72 30.87
CA VAL A 596 15.97 29.92 29.51
C VAL A 596 17.12 30.26 28.55
N VAL A 597 17.28 29.45 27.50
CA VAL A 597 18.29 29.63 26.45
C VAL A 597 17.59 29.94 25.13
N LEU A 598 18.01 31.01 24.46
CA LEU A 598 17.41 31.48 23.21
C LEU A 598 18.50 31.60 22.13
N ASP A 599 18.20 31.16 20.92
CA ASP A 599 18.95 31.56 19.73
C ASP A 599 18.25 32.72 19.03
N ILE A 600 18.99 33.82 18.84
CA ILE A 600 18.50 35.07 18.26
C ILE A 600 19.16 35.27 16.90
N GLU A 601 18.34 35.44 15.86
CA GLU A 601 18.82 35.65 14.49
C GLU A 601 19.76 36.88 14.43
N GLY A 602 21.04 36.63 14.12
CA GLY A 602 22.09 37.64 14.08
C GLY A 602 22.50 38.24 15.44
N GLY A 603 21.92 37.77 16.55
CA GLY A 603 22.16 38.22 17.93
C GLY A 603 22.98 37.25 18.79
N GLY A 604 23.17 36.00 18.35
CA GLY A 604 23.88 34.95 19.09
C GLY A 604 22.99 34.24 20.11
N ILE A 605 23.62 33.46 21.00
CA ILE A 605 22.91 32.72 22.05
C ILE A 605 22.72 33.61 23.27
N MET A 606 21.48 33.76 23.73
CA MET A 606 21.13 34.52 24.93
C MET A 606 20.63 33.58 26.04
N VAL A 607 21.26 33.66 27.21
CA VAL A 607 20.96 32.82 28.38
C VAL A 607 20.41 33.66 29.52
N PHE A 608 19.25 33.28 30.03
CA PHE A 608 18.61 33.87 31.21
C PHE A 608 18.69 32.86 32.36
N LEU A 609 19.59 33.12 33.30
CA LEU A 609 19.76 32.27 34.47
C LEU A 609 18.67 32.52 35.50
N GLN A 610 18.18 31.46 36.15
CA GLN A 610 17.24 31.60 37.23
C GLN A 610 17.94 31.90 38.56
N ASN A 611 17.58 33.02 39.17
CA ASN A 611 18.17 33.44 40.42
C ASN A 611 17.52 32.80 41.65
N ASN A 612 18.15 32.95 42.81
CA ASN A 612 17.67 32.40 44.10
C ASN A 612 16.33 32.99 44.58
N SER A 613 15.82 34.04 43.93
CA SER A 613 14.48 34.57 44.21
C SER A 613 13.37 33.98 43.34
N GLY A 614 13.70 33.04 42.43
CA GLY A 614 12.72 32.45 41.52
C GLY A 614 12.31 33.39 40.40
N SER A 615 13.23 34.21 39.91
CA SER A 615 13.05 35.07 38.74
C SER A 615 14.24 34.90 37.81
N LEU A 616 14.06 35.23 36.53
CA LEU A 616 15.17 35.18 35.58
C LEU A 616 16.00 36.47 35.69
N ASP A 617 17.32 36.30 35.80
CA ASP A 617 18.28 37.41 35.71
C ASP A 617 18.34 37.96 34.27
N PRO A 618 18.84 39.20 34.08
CA PRO A 618 19.01 39.76 32.74
C PRO A 618 19.84 38.84 31.83
N GLY A 619 19.39 38.66 30.59
CA GLY A 619 20.03 37.76 29.64
C GLY A 619 21.50 38.09 29.36
N ILE A 620 22.35 37.07 29.37
CA ILE A 620 23.76 37.11 28.99
C ILE A 620 23.88 36.64 27.55
N VAL A 621 24.60 37.39 26.70
CA VAL A 621 24.78 37.04 25.29
C VAL A 621 26.15 36.44 25.06
N TYR A 622 26.17 35.25 24.46
CA TYR A 622 27.36 34.56 23.97
C TYR A 622 27.44 34.70 22.46
N SER A 623 28.61 35.08 21.96
CA SER A 623 28.83 35.23 20.52
C SER A 623 28.84 33.85 19.87
N ALA A 624 27.89 33.60 18.98
CA ALA A 624 27.76 32.37 18.23
C ALA A 624 27.29 32.68 16.80
N THR A 625 27.52 31.75 15.88
CA THR A 625 26.81 31.74 14.60
C THR A 625 25.34 31.41 14.83
N TRP A 626 24.47 31.98 14.00
CA TRP A 626 23.05 31.68 14.01
C TRP A 626 22.77 30.19 13.77
N PHE A 627 21.83 29.59 14.53
CA PHE A 627 21.37 28.22 14.37
C PHE A 627 19.97 28.13 13.75
N SER A 628 19.76 27.15 12.87
CA SER A 628 18.41 26.84 12.37
C SER A 628 17.63 25.88 13.27
N ASP A 629 18.36 25.07 14.04
CA ASP A 629 17.85 24.18 15.07
C ASP A 629 18.93 24.04 16.15
N MET A 630 18.52 24.07 17.41
CA MET A 630 19.40 24.09 18.59
C MET A 630 19.01 22.96 19.54
N LYS A 631 20.00 22.31 20.14
CA LYS A 631 19.84 21.30 21.20
C LYS A 631 20.83 21.58 22.33
N ILE A 632 20.50 21.10 23.53
CA ILE A 632 21.34 21.26 24.72
C ILE A 632 21.54 19.89 25.35
N LYS A 633 22.78 19.41 25.36
CA LYS A 633 23.16 18.08 25.87
C LYS A 633 24.65 18.05 26.17
N ASP A 634 25.08 17.17 27.06
CA ASP A 634 26.50 16.88 27.28
C ASP A 634 27.05 16.05 26.12
N VAL A 635 27.67 16.71 25.13
CA VAL A 635 28.14 16.06 23.89
C VAL A 635 29.63 15.77 23.91
N ASN A 636 30.33 16.05 25.01
CA ASN A 636 31.72 15.64 25.21
C ASN A 636 31.90 14.71 26.43
N ASN A 637 30.80 14.35 27.09
CA ASN A 637 30.73 13.50 28.27
C ASN A 637 31.57 14.02 29.45
N ASP A 638 31.55 15.33 29.67
CA ASP A 638 32.28 15.99 30.76
C ASP A 638 31.41 16.34 31.99
N GLY A 639 30.12 16.00 31.93
CA GLY A 639 29.12 16.21 32.96
C GLY A 639 28.47 17.60 32.95
N ARG A 640 28.75 18.44 31.95
CA ARG A 640 28.13 19.76 31.76
C ARG A 640 27.35 19.80 30.45
N LEU A 641 26.32 20.64 30.40
CA LEU A 641 25.46 20.75 29.22
C LEU A 641 26.08 21.69 28.19
N ASP A 642 26.31 21.18 26.99
CA ASP A 642 26.80 21.95 25.84
C ASP A 642 25.64 22.41 24.96
N ILE A 643 25.90 23.40 24.10
CA ILE A 643 24.93 23.88 23.11
C ILE A 643 25.41 23.44 21.73
N ILE A 644 24.54 22.73 21.01
CA ILE A 644 24.81 22.23 19.66
C ILE A 644 23.72 22.71 18.70
N GLY A 645 24.09 23.07 17.48
CA GLY A 645 23.12 23.51 16.48
C GLY A 645 23.61 23.41 15.05
N LEU A 646 22.66 23.49 14.13
CA LEU A 646 22.92 23.54 12.69
C LEU A 646 23.24 24.98 12.27
N ALA A 647 24.44 25.22 11.77
CA ALA A 647 24.95 26.54 11.45
C ALA A 647 25.29 26.68 9.95
N GLY A 648 25.57 27.91 9.51
CA GLY A 648 26.04 28.18 8.16
C GLY A 648 25.03 27.87 7.05
N ASN A 649 23.73 28.11 7.29
CA ASN A 649 22.62 27.64 6.44
C ASN A 649 22.46 26.11 6.41
N ASN A 650 22.82 25.43 7.51
CA ASN A 650 22.71 23.98 7.69
C ASN A 650 23.77 23.19 6.90
N ASP A 651 24.93 23.82 6.69
CA ASP A 651 26.08 23.23 6.00
C ASP A 651 27.02 22.48 6.95
N TYR A 652 26.98 22.78 8.25
CA TYR A 652 27.79 22.14 9.29
C TYR A 652 27.10 22.22 10.66
N ILE A 653 27.64 21.48 11.62
CA ILE A 653 27.23 21.45 13.02
C ILE A 653 28.20 22.30 13.83
N HIS A 654 27.67 23.24 14.62
CA HIS A 654 28.45 24.06 15.54
C HIS A 654 28.14 23.64 16.97
N ILE A 655 29.20 23.43 17.78
CA ILE A 655 29.09 23.04 19.18
C ILE A 655 29.82 24.07 20.04
N LEU A 656 29.15 24.57 21.06
CA LEU A 656 29.66 25.43 22.12
C LEU A 656 29.81 24.61 23.39
N TYR A 657 31.05 24.34 23.80
CA TYR A 657 31.32 23.56 25.00
C TYR A 657 31.22 24.42 26.25
N GLN A 658 30.53 23.91 27.27
CA GLN A 658 30.41 24.63 28.53
C GLN A 658 31.66 24.45 29.40
N GLY A 659 32.28 25.56 29.77
CA GLY A 659 33.41 25.62 30.70
C GLY A 659 32.99 25.37 32.15
N VAL A 660 33.97 25.09 33.02
CA VAL A 660 33.76 24.91 34.47
C VAL A 660 33.25 26.17 35.19
N ASP A 661 33.35 27.32 34.53
CA ASP A 661 32.83 28.62 34.99
C ASP A 661 31.43 28.95 34.45
N GLY A 662 30.82 28.04 33.68
CA GLY A 662 29.53 28.24 33.02
C GLY A 662 29.59 29.08 31.74
N GLY A 663 30.80 29.43 31.28
CA GLY A 663 31.02 30.13 30.00
C GLY A 663 31.06 29.19 28.79
N PHE A 664 31.05 29.76 27.59
CA PHE A 664 31.11 29.03 26.31
C PHE A 664 32.30 29.49 25.44
N ASP A 665 33.49 29.51 26.03
CA ASP A 665 34.70 30.04 25.39
C ASP A 665 35.36 29.07 24.38
N GLN A 666 34.95 27.79 24.38
CA GLN A 666 35.46 26.76 23.47
C GLN A 666 34.34 26.30 22.53
N SER A 667 34.66 26.21 21.24
CA SER A 667 33.72 25.71 20.23
C SER A 667 34.40 24.85 19.16
N VAL A 668 33.60 24.05 18.45
CA VAL A 668 34.06 23.25 17.31
C VAL A 668 33.03 23.27 16.19
N ASP A 669 33.53 23.30 14.96
CA ASP A 669 32.76 23.06 13.73
C ASP A 669 33.01 21.63 13.26
N PHE A 670 31.95 20.90 12.97
CA PHE A 670 32.01 19.51 12.57
C PHE A 670 30.99 19.21 11.46
N GLY A 671 31.30 18.24 10.59
CA GLY A 671 30.40 17.82 9.50
C GLY A 671 30.50 18.64 8.21
N ASP A 672 31.64 19.28 7.92
CA ASP A 672 31.85 19.98 6.64
C ASP A 672 31.39 19.13 5.44
N SER A 673 30.48 19.66 4.61
CA SER A 673 29.84 19.02 3.43
C SER A 673 28.42 18.48 3.62
N LEU A 674 27.60 19.04 4.52
CA LEU A 674 26.15 18.71 4.55
C LEU A 674 25.36 19.29 3.36
N HIS A 675 25.94 20.18 2.53
CA HIS A 675 25.38 20.69 1.26
C HIS A 675 23.99 21.38 1.35
N ASN A 676 23.73 22.17 2.39
CA ASN A 676 22.41 22.70 2.78
C ASN A 676 21.38 21.58 2.98
N GLY A 677 21.85 20.41 3.42
CA GLY A 677 21.08 19.19 3.54
C GLY A 677 20.38 19.08 4.88
N ALA A 678 20.98 19.41 6.02
CA ALA A 678 20.32 19.14 7.30
C ALA A 678 19.10 20.05 7.55
N LEU A 679 17.97 19.46 7.95
CA LEU A 679 16.74 20.16 8.35
C LEU A 679 16.63 20.29 9.85
N ARG A 680 17.00 19.23 10.57
CA ARG A 680 16.84 19.10 12.01
C ARG A 680 18.00 18.29 12.58
N ILE A 681 18.35 18.58 13.82
CA ILE A 681 19.39 17.90 14.58
C ILE A 681 18.82 17.34 15.88
N PHE A 682 19.20 16.11 16.21
CA PHE A 682 18.84 15.43 17.44
C PHE A 682 20.10 14.89 18.09
N VAL A 683 20.09 14.83 19.43
CA VAL A 683 21.22 14.34 20.21
C VAL A 683 20.72 13.38 21.26
N GLU A 684 20.99 12.10 21.04
CA GLU A 684 20.60 11.00 21.92
C GLU A 684 21.58 9.84 21.80
N ASP A 685 21.77 9.11 22.89
CA ASP A 685 22.45 7.81 22.87
C ASP A 685 21.59 6.81 22.08
N LEU A 686 21.96 6.54 20.82
CA LEU A 686 21.15 5.73 19.91
C LEU A 686 21.58 4.25 19.94
N ASN A 687 22.83 3.97 20.28
CA ASN A 687 23.40 2.62 20.34
C ASN A 687 23.51 2.07 21.79
N ASP A 688 22.93 2.76 22.77
CA ASP A 688 22.93 2.41 24.21
C ASP A 688 24.35 2.17 24.79
N ASP A 689 25.36 2.90 24.30
CA ASP A 689 26.73 2.81 24.79
C ASP A 689 27.05 3.80 25.94
N GLY A 690 26.09 4.66 26.29
CA GLY A 690 26.17 5.68 27.32
C GLY A 690 26.74 7.02 26.83
N LEU A 691 27.06 7.16 25.54
CA LEU A 691 27.55 8.37 24.90
C LEU A 691 26.45 9.00 24.04
N GLN A 692 26.54 10.31 23.77
CA GLN A 692 25.51 11.02 23.00
C GLN A 692 25.83 11.00 21.51
N ASP A 693 24.98 10.40 20.70
CA ASP A 693 25.11 10.41 19.24
C ASP A 693 24.42 11.62 18.62
N ILE A 694 24.86 12.01 17.43
CA ILE A 694 24.19 13.07 16.66
C ILE A 694 23.42 12.44 15.51
N ILE A 695 22.12 12.77 15.42
CA ILE A 695 21.21 12.31 14.38
C ILE A 695 20.72 13.53 13.58
N LEU A 696 20.76 13.43 12.26
CA LEU A 696 20.40 14.47 11.32
C LEU A 696 19.26 14.01 10.43
N LEU A 697 18.25 14.86 10.27
CA LEU A 697 17.30 14.74 9.17
C LEU A 697 17.81 15.53 7.97
N LEU A 698 17.95 14.92 6.80
CA LEU A 698 18.54 15.55 5.61
C LEU A 698 17.46 15.85 4.54
N HIS A 699 17.56 17.00 3.84
CA HIS A 699 16.70 17.51 2.76
C HIS A 699 17.26 17.21 1.37
N ARG A 700 18.57 17.02 1.31
CA ARG A 700 19.36 16.63 0.15
C ARG A 700 20.34 15.63 0.73
N GLY A 701 20.24 14.37 0.31
CA GLY A 701 21.16 13.33 0.75
C GLY A 701 22.60 13.78 0.58
N ILE A 702 23.52 13.19 1.35
CA ILE A 702 24.96 13.47 1.23
C ILE A 702 25.44 13.15 -0.20
N THR A 703 24.71 12.26 -0.89
CA THR A 703 24.80 11.93 -2.31
C THR A 703 23.77 12.73 -3.12
N ARG A 704 24.23 13.42 -4.18
CA ARG A 704 23.45 14.43 -4.93
C ARG A 704 22.29 13.89 -5.80
N ARG A 705 21.75 12.71 -5.50
CA ARG A 705 20.54 12.16 -6.15
C ARG A 705 19.44 11.76 -5.17
N ASN A 706 19.74 11.55 -3.89
CA ASN A 706 18.70 11.27 -2.89
C ASN A 706 18.09 12.57 -2.39
N TYR A 707 16.79 12.70 -2.55
CA TYR A 707 16.00 13.68 -1.81
C TYR A 707 15.63 12.96 -0.50
N HIS A 708 16.36 13.26 0.58
CA HIS A 708 16.07 12.94 2.00
C HIS A 708 16.65 11.63 2.59
N ASP A 709 17.53 11.76 3.60
CA ASP A 709 18.23 10.67 4.34
C ASP A 709 18.19 10.94 5.86
N ILE A 710 18.44 9.91 6.69
CA ILE A 710 18.79 10.08 8.12
C ILE A 710 20.29 9.85 8.31
N GLY A 711 21.02 10.89 8.70
CA GLY A 711 22.45 10.82 9.01
C GLY A 711 22.70 10.57 10.49
N ILE A 712 23.63 9.68 10.84
CA ILE A 712 24.01 9.36 12.22
C ILE A 712 25.53 9.47 12.38
N PHE A 713 25.96 10.20 13.39
CA PHE A 713 27.34 10.26 13.86
C PHE A 713 27.42 9.63 15.26
N TYR A 714 27.98 8.42 15.32
CA TYR A 714 28.17 7.73 16.60
C TYR A 714 29.32 8.35 17.40
N GLN A 715 29.06 8.72 18.63
CA GLN A 715 30.11 9.22 19.52
C GLN A 715 31.07 8.10 19.91
N GLN A 716 32.34 8.45 20.06
CA GLN A 716 33.41 7.54 20.46
C GLN A 716 33.85 7.88 21.88
N SER A 717 34.40 6.88 22.58
CA SER A 717 34.86 7.00 23.97
C SER A 717 35.96 8.05 24.22
N ASP A 718 36.60 8.55 23.17
CA ASP A 718 37.60 9.63 23.24
C ASP A 718 37.01 11.04 23.02
N GLY A 719 35.67 11.14 22.92
CA GLY A 719 34.93 12.38 22.68
C GLY A 719 34.85 12.79 21.21
N THR A 720 35.38 11.99 20.28
CA THR A 720 35.26 12.21 18.84
C THR A 720 34.01 11.53 18.26
N PHE A 721 33.68 11.78 16.99
CA PHE A 721 32.57 11.14 16.29
C PHE A 721 33.08 10.24 15.16
N ALA A 722 32.48 9.06 15.01
CA ALA A 722 32.72 8.15 13.89
C ALA A 722 32.30 8.76 12.55
N PRO A 723 32.74 8.20 11.40
CA PRO A 723 32.23 8.59 10.10
C PRO A 723 30.70 8.47 10.01
N LEU A 724 30.09 9.36 9.22
CA LEU A 724 28.63 9.43 9.01
C LEU A 724 28.06 8.10 8.49
N VAL A 725 27.04 7.60 9.17
CA VAL A 725 26.20 6.50 8.73
C VAL A 725 24.90 7.07 8.17
N SER A 726 24.47 6.66 6.98
CA SER A 726 23.17 7.06 6.41
C SER A 726 22.20 5.88 6.41
N LEU A 727 21.00 6.11 6.95
CA LEU A 727 19.82 5.27 6.74
C LEU A 727 19.04 5.85 5.58
N ASP A 728 18.99 5.10 4.47
CA ASP A 728 18.15 5.42 3.32
C ASP A 728 16.74 4.88 3.58
N ASP A 729 15.74 5.74 3.38
CA ASP A 729 14.34 5.33 3.47
C ASP A 729 13.79 4.76 2.17
N GLY A 730 14.50 4.94 1.04
CA GLY A 730 14.09 4.47 -0.28
C GLY A 730 12.91 5.25 -0.87
N TRP A 731 12.52 6.40 -0.30
CA TRP A 731 11.35 7.19 -0.71
C TRP A 731 11.73 8.57 -1.23
N MET A 732 12.29 8.63 -2.44
CA MET A 732 12.80 9.85 -3.09
C MET A 732 11.78 10.98 -3.35
N TYR A 733 10.50 10.82 -3.00
CA TYR A 733 9.43 11.80 -3.28
C TYR A 733 8.49 12.11 -2.11
N ILE A 734 8.75 11.59 -0.89
CA ILE A 734 7.94 11.93 0.28
C ILE A 734 8.79 12.64 1.32
N PHE A 735 8.52 13.93 1.52
CA PHE A 735 9.29 14.79 2.40
C PHE A 735 9.12 14.34 3.87
N PRO A 736 10.20 13.88 4.55
CA PRO A 736 10.16 13.74 5.98
C PRO A 736 10.19 15.14 6.61
N ASP A 737 9.15 15.49 7.36
CA ASP A 737 9.05 16.83 7.99
C ASP A 737 9.79 16.87 9.34
N THR A 738 9.82 15.75 10.06
CA THR A 738 10.58 15.59 11.30
C THR A 738 10.87 14.11 11.58
N LEU A 739 11.75 13.88 12.55
CA LEU A 739 11.91 12.59 13.22
C LEU A 739 11.71 12.72 14.74
N SER A 740 11.55 11.58 15.39
CA SER A 740 11.59 11.43 16.84
C SER A 740 12.27 10.10 17.20
N ILE A 741 12.82 10.03 18.41
CA ILE A 741 13.64 8.89 18.85
C ILE A 741 13.08 8.35 20.16
N GLY A 742 12.92 7.04 20.24
CA GLY A 742 12.55 6.35 21.47
C GLY A 742 12.08 4.93 21.19
N ASP A 743 12.05 4.10 22.24
CA ASP A 743 11.63 2.70 22.14
C ASP A 743 10.12 2.61 21.86
N VAL A 744 9.72 2.27 20.63
CA VAL A 744 8.31 2.16 20.22
C VAL A 744 7.85 0.72 20.00
N ASN A 745 8.66 -0.28 20.36
CA ASN A 745 8.24 -1.69 20.43
C ASN A 745 8.41 -2.37 21.81
N ASN A 746 8.93 -1.64 22.80
CA ASN A 746 9.25 -2.07 24.16
C ASN A 746 10.31 -3.18 24.24
N ASP A 747 11.31 -3.16 23.35
CA ASP A 747 12.45 -4.08 23.39
C ASP A 747 13.67 -3.53 24.17
N GLY A 748 13.59 -2.28 24.61
CA GLY A 748 14.62 -1.58 25.37
C GLY A 748 15.61 -0.79 24.52
N LEU A 749 15.54 -0.88 23.18
CA LEU A 749 16.37 -0.11 22.25
C LEU A 749 15.59 1.10 21.72
N LYS A 750 16.28 2.21 21.43
CA LYS A 750 15.62 3.40 20.89
C LYS A 750 15.39 3.28 19.38
N ASP A 751 14.14 3.31 18.94
CA ASP A 751 13.80 3.31 17.52
C ASP A 751 13.79 4.74 16.95
N ILE A 752 13.83 4.86 15.61
CA ILE A 752 13.67 6.14 14.91
C ILE A 752 12.32 6.18 14.22
N VAL A 753 11.52 7.20 14.55
CA VAL A 753 10.20 7.46 13.99
C VAL A 753 10.28 8.65 13.05
N VAL A 754 9.78 8.52 11.83
CA VAL A 754 9.83 9.54 10.78
C VAL A 754 8.42 9.89 10.32
N SER A 755 8.10 11.19 10.24
CA SER A 755 6.81 11.65 9.74
C SER A 755 6.90 12.06 8.27
N TYR A 756 6.11 11.40 7.43
CA TYR A 756 6.07 11.64 5.99
C TYR A 756 4.86 12.51 5.63
N ALA A 757 5.10 13.79 5.37
CA ALA A 757 4.05 14.76 5.14
C ALA A 757 3.55 14.75 3.69
N ASN A 758 2.53 13.92 3.41
CA ASN A 758 1.82 13.92 2.13
C ASN A 758 0.29 13.95 2.28
N ASN A 759 -0.42 14.45 1.27
CA ASN A 759 -1.89 14.55 1.33
C ASN A 759 -2.53 13.13 1.31
N PRO A 760 -3.59 12.88 2.10
CA PRO A 760 -4.31 11.60 2.09
C PRO A 760 -4.72 11.19 0.66
N PRO A 761 -4.51 9.92 0.25
CA PRO A 761 -4.31 8.74 1.10
C PRO A 761 -2.85 8.39 1.45
N TYR A 762 -1.86 9.24 1.19
CA TYR A 762 -0.44 8.92 1.30
C TYR A 762 0.25 9.45 2.58
N ALA A 763 -0.52 9.80 3.61
CA ALA A 763 0.03 10.20 4.90
C ALA A 763 0.56 8.96 5.64
N LEU A 764 1.85 8.96 5.98
CA LEU A 764 2.53 7.80 6.54
C LEU A 764 3.43 8.20 7.72
N MET A 765 3.63 7.25 8.62
CA MET A 765 4.61 7.29 9.70
C MET A 765 5.57 6.11 9.49
N GLY A 766 6.84 6.38 9.27
CA GLY A 766 7.87 5.35 9.18
C GLY A 766 8.50 5.07 10.53
N VAL A 767 8.84 3.81 10.77
CA VAL A 767 9.59 3.40 11.96
C VAL A 767 10.74 2.51 11.54
N TYR A 768 11.95 2.93 11.91
CA TYR A 768 13.16 2.11 11.88
C TYR A 768 13.31 1.44 13.23
N TYR A 769 12.94 0.17 13.29
CA TYR A 769 13.15 -0.63 14.49
C TYR A 769 14.62 -1.02 14.60
N GLN A 770 15.20 -0.94 15.78
CA GLN A 770 16.49 -1.56 16.02
C GLN A 770 16.33 -3.07 16.19
N GLU A 771 17.14 -3.86 15.47
CA GLU A 771 17.21 -5.31 15.72
C GLU A 771 18.25 -5.64 16.79
N GLN A 772 19.29 -4.82 16.83
CA GLN A 772 20.38 -4.80 17.81
C GLN A 772 20.82 -3.35 17.97
N ALA A 773 21.44 -3.03 19.12
CA ALA A 773 21.91 -1.68 19.39
C ALA A 773 22.81 -1.14 18.26
N GLY A 774 22.43 0.00 17.67
CA GLY A 774 23.08 0.63 16.53
C GLY A 774 22.78 0.01 15.16
N THR A 775 21.91 -1.00 15.06
CA THR A 775 21.55 -1.69 13.81
C THR A 775 20.05 -1.65 13.55
N PHE A 776 19.65 -1.06 12.43
CA PHE A 776 18.25 -0.85 12.08
C PHE A 776 17.73 -1.86 11.04
N ALA A 777 16.52 -2.36 11.25
CA ALA A 777 15.75 -3.07 10.25
C ALA A 777 15.28 -2.11 9.14
N LYS A 778 14.81 -2.67 8.03
CA LYS A 778 14.11 -1.91 6.98
C LYS A 778 12.91 -1.16 7.57
N ILE A 779 12.71 0.07 7.13
CA ILE A 779 11.64 0.95 7.59
C ILE A 779 10.27 0.27 7.47
N ARG A 780 9.47 0.32 8.54
CA ARG A 780 8.07 -0.11 8.52
C ARG A 780 7.15 1.08 8.46
N LEU A 781 6.22 1.05 7.51
CA LEU A 781 5.28 2.14 7.28
C LEU A 781 3.95 1.88 7.98
N HIS A 782 3.55 2.82 8.80
CA HIS A 782 2.29 2.89 9.51
C HIS A 782 1.41 3.95 8.83
N LYS A 783 0.12 3.64 8.66
CA LYS A 783 -0.83 4.58 8.06
C LYS A 783 -1.12 5.71 9.03
N ALA A 784 -0.95 6.95 8.59
CA ALA A 784 -1.50 8.13 9.25
C ALA A 784 -2.84 8.51 8.60
N GLU A 785 -3.79 8.97 9.41
CA GLU A 785 -5.12 9.38 8.97
C GLU A 785 -5.14 10.82 8.44
N ASP A 786 -4.08 11.60 8.69
CA ASP A 786 -3.89 12.98 8.25
C ASP A 786 -2.40 13.34 8.12
N LEU A 787 -2.07 14.50 7.53
CA LEU A 787 -0.69 14.93 7.26
C LEU A 787 0.11 15.11 8.57
N PRO A 788 1.09 14.25 8.92
CA PRO A 788 1.85 14.39 10.15
C PRO A 788 3.03 15.37 9.92
N ILE A 789 2.97 16.54 10.56
CA ILE A 789 3.99 17.61 10.46
C ILE A 789 5.05 17.47 11.55
N LEU A 790 4.63 17.07 12.75
CA LEU A 790 5.53 16.81 13.87
C LEU A 790 5.27 15.42 14.46
N SER A 791 6.30 14.79 15.00
CA SER A 791 6.21 13.53 15.74
C SER A 791 7.09 13.57 16.99
N TYR A 792 6.62 12.93 18.06
CA TYR A 792 7.31 12.82 19.34
C TYR A 792 7.09 11.44 19.92
N VAL A 793 8.11 10.88 20.58
CA VAL A 793 8.04 9.60 21.28
C VAL A 793 8.14 9.84 22.77
N ALA A 794 7.13 9.42 23.53
CA ALA A 794 7.11 9.52 24.99
C ALA A 794 6.05 8.61 25.60
N ASP A 795 6.28 8.14 26.83
CA ASP A 795 5.24 7.48 27.64
C ASP A 795 4.19 8.49 28.14
N ILE A 796 3.32 8.92 27.22
CA ILE A 796 2.24 9.86 27.53
C ILE A 796 1.11 9.15 28.26
N SER A 797 0.93 7.85 28.07
CA SER A 797 -0.11 7.07 28.75
C SER A 797 0.23 6.69 30.19
N ARG A 798 1.50 6.80 30.61
CA ARG A 798 2.05 6.40 31.91
C ARG A 798 1.87 4.92 32.22
N ASP A 799 1.94 4.07 31.20
CA ASP A 799 1.95 2.63 31.34
C ASP A 799 3.36 2.03 31.26
N GLY A 800 4.40 2.88 31.20
CA GLY A 800 5.80 2.48 31.13
C GLY A 800 6.29 2.20 29.72
N LYS A 801 5.52 2.63 28.71
CA LYS A 801 5.69 2.31 27.29
C LYS A 801 5.61 3.58 26.48
N ASN A 802 6.53 3.79 25.54
CA ASN A 802 6.46 5.02 24.76
C ASN A 802 5.40 4.93 23.67
N ASP A 803 4.61 5.99 23.57
CA ASP A 803 3.66 6.21 22.49
C ASP A 803 4.26 7.18 21.47
N ILE A 804 3.72 7.19 20.26
CA ILE A 804 4.03 8.19 19.24
C ILE A 804 2.90 9.22 19.21
N ILE A 805 3.24 10.48 19.43
CA ILE A 805 2.35 11.63 19.24
C ILE A 805 2.66 12.26 17.89
N ALA A 806 1.65 12.37 17.02
CA ALA A 806 1.76 13.06 15.74
C ALA A 806 0.92 14.34 15.76
N ILE A 807 1.45 15.45 15.21
CA ILE A 807 0.70 16.69 15.04
C ILE A 807 0.38 16.88 13.57
N HIS A 808 -0.91 17.02 13.29
CA HIS A 808 -1.46 17.35 11.99
C HIS A 808 -1.93 18.79 11.96
N PRO A 809 -2.24 19.37 10.78
CA PRO A 809 -2.71 20.74 10.67
C PRO A 809 -3.84 21.08 11.65
N SER A 810 -4.84 20.21 11.83
CA SER A 810 -5.99 20.48 12.72
C SER A 810 -6.26 19.41 13.76
N ARG A 811 -5.34 18.44 13.92
CA ARG A 811 -5.52 17.30 14.84
C ARG A 811 -4.23 16.89 15.52
N LEU A 812 -4.35 16.30 16.69
CA LEU A 812 -3.29 15.55 17.35
C LEU A 812 -3.61 14.06 17.20
N GLY A 813 -2.70 13.31 16.61
CA GLY A 813 -2.70 11.86 16.50
C GLY A 813 -1.90 11.22 17.63
N VAL A 814 -2.34 10.07 18.12
CA VAL A 814 -1.56 9.23 19.05
C VAL A 814 -1.57 7.79 18.55
N PHE A 815 -0.39 7.25 18.26
CA PHE A 815 -0.19 5.81 18.10
C PHE A 815 0.29 5.30 19.44
N ARG A 816 -0.58 4.59 20.15
CA ARG A 816 -0.20 4.04 21.44
C ARG A 816 0.53 2.74 21.27
N GLN A 817 1.54 2.52 22.09
CA GLN A 817 2.11 1.20 22.21
C GLN A 817 1.11 0.26 22.90
N ASP A 818 1.08 -0.99 22.47
CA ASP A 818 0.14 -1.99 23.02
C ASP A 818 0.87 -3.04 23.87
N ASP A 819 0.13 -3.73 24.72
CA ASP A 819 0.59 -4.91 25.46
C ASP A 819 0.82 -6.11 24.55
N TYR A 820 0.22 -6.08 23.37
CA TYR A 820 0.19 -7.22 22.47
C TYR A 820 0.81 -6.93 21.10
N CYS A 821 0.79 -5.68 20.67
CA CYS A 821 1.22 -5.23 19.35
C CYS A 821 2.15 -4.02 19.48
N PRO A 822 3.10 -3.82 18.53
CA PRO A 822 4.06 -2.72 18.62
C PRO A 822 3.37 -1.35 18.68
N LEU A 823 2.47 -1.06 17.75
CA LEU A 823 1.73 0.21 17.70
C LEU A 823 0.24 0.00 17.37
N SER A 824 -0.62 0.81 17.97
CA SER A 824 -2.04 0.88 17.66
C SER A 824 -2.31 1.59 16.33
N SER A 825 -3.56 1.56 15.86
CA SER A 825 -4.02 2.56 14.88
C SER A 825 -3.99 3.96 15.50
N GLU A 826 -3.83 4.99 14.68
CA GLU A 826 -3.81 6.39 15.12
C GLU A 826 -5.13 6.82 15.76
N GLU A 827 -5.04 7.38 16.97
CA GLU A 827 -6.14 8.02 17.66
C GLU A 827 -6.12 9.53 17.49
N LEU A 828 -7.20 10.10 16.97
CA LEU A 828 -7.26 11.53 16.66
C LEU A 828 -8.04 12.36 17.70
N TYR A 829 -7.46 13.52 18.02
CA TYR A 829 -7.99 14.57 18.89
C TYR A 829 -8.05 15.89 18.12
N GLU A 830 -9.20 16.57 18.14
CA GLU A 830 -9.38 17.86 17.45
C GLU A 830 -8.68 18.99 18.21
N ILE A 831 -8.00 19.88 17.48
CA ILE A 831 -7.30 21.05 18.05
C ILE A 831 -7.77 22.35 17.38
N LEU A 832 -7.65 23.50 18.07
CA LEU A 832 -8.39 24.72 17.73
C LEU A 832 -7.82 25.56 16.58
N TYR A 833 -6.66 25.21 16.02
CA TYR A 833 -5.95 26.07 15.08
C TYR A 833 -5.11 25.28 14.06
N LEU A 834 -4.68 25.97 13.00
CA LEU A 834 -3.78 25.46 11.97
C LEU A 834 -2.33 25.92 12.24
N ASN A 835 -1.34 25.06 11.99
CA ASN A 835 0.10 25.38 12.00
C ASN A 835 0.72 25.63 13.40
N TYR A 836 0.86 24.54 14.17
CA TYR A 836 1.73 24.50 15.34
C TYR A 836 3.15 24.05 14.93
N ASN A 837 4.17 24.74 15.43
CA ASN A 837 5.58 24.47 15.11
C ASN A 837 6.34 23.81 16.27
N SER A 838 5.72 23.74 17.45
CA SER A 838 6.31 23.19 18.66
C SER A 838 5.27 22.48 19.53
N ILE A 839 5.76 21.54 20.32
CA ILE A 839 5.02 20.81 21.33
C ILE A 839 5.93 20.59 22.53
N SER A 840 5.35 20.58 23.73
CA SER A 840 6.02 20.25 24.98
C SER A 840 5.08 19.47 25.88
N PHE A 841 5.64 18.60 26.71
CA PHE A 841 4.90 17.75 27.63
C PHE A 841 5.25 18.09 29.08
N GLY A 842 4.24 18.23 29.93
CA GLY A 842 4.45 18.52 31.34
C GLY A 842 3.14 18.77 32.07
N ASP A 843 3.15 18.61 33.39
CA ASP A 843 1.97 18.82 34.23
C ASP A 843 1.67 20.31 34.40
N VAL A 844 0.82 20.86 33.52
CA VAL A 844 0.52 22.29 33.47
C VAL A 844 -0.81 22.65 34.12
N ASN A 845 -1.46 21.70 34.80
CA ASN A 845 -2.60 21.95 35.69
C ASN A 845 -2.44 21.40 37.13
N ASN A 846 -1.27 20.84 37.46
CA ASN A 846 -0.94 20.25 38.76
C ASN A 846 -1.89 19.09 39.16
N ASP A 847 -2.39 18.33 38.19
CA ASP A 847 -3.20 17.13 38.42
C ASP A 847 -2.34 15.85 38.52
N GLY A 848 -1.04 16.01 38.36
CA GLY A 848 -0.05 14.95 38.41
C GLY A 848 0.13 14.23 37.08
N LEU A 849 -0.58 14.58 36.00
CA LEU A 849 -0.46 13.99 34.66
C LEU A 849 0.26 14.94 33.69
N ALA A 850 0.90 14.39 32.64
CA ALA A 850 1.59 15.24 31.67
C ALA A 850 0.58 15.72 30.61
N ASP A 851 0.41 17.01 30.51
CA ASP A 851 -0.41 17.67 29.50
C ASP A 851 0.43 18.05 28.28
N VAL A 852 -0.25 18.45 27.20
CA VAL A 852 0.40 18.89 25.97
C VAL A 852 0.26 20.39 25.81
N VAL A 853 1.36 21.09 25.60
CA VAL A 853 1.39 22.52 25.24
C VAL A 853 1.89 22.65 23.81
N LEU A 854 1.05 23.22 22.95
CA LEU A 854 1.36 23.49 21.55
C LEU A 854 1.62 24.98 21.35
N GLY A 855 2.66 25.32 20.59
CA GLY A 855 2.97 26.70 20.20
C GLY A 855 3.22 26.81 18.70
N GLY A 856 2.71 27.88 18.07
CA GLY A 856 2.99 28.20 16.68
C GLY A 856 2.20 29.41 16.20
N SER A 857 2.30 29.71 14.90
CA SER A 857 1.79 30.95 14.30
C SER A 857 0.33 31.30 14.65
N SER A 858 -0.51 30.32 14.95
CA SER A 858 -1.92 30.55 15.33
C SER A 858 -2.19 30.76 16.82
N GLY A 859 -1.18 30.63 17.70
CA GLY A 859 -1.29 30.83 19.14
C GLY A 859 -0.61 29.74 19.97
N ALA A 860 -0.73 29.85 21.30
CA ALA A 860 -0.34 28.80 22.24
C ALA A 860 -1.59 28.12 22.83
N THR A 861 -1.62 26.79 22.85
CA THR A 861 -2.80 25.99 23.24
C THR A 861 -2.40 24.83 24.14
N ILE A 862 -3.16 24.61 25.20
CA ILE A 862 -3.00 23.51 26.14
C ILE A 862 -4.07 22.45 25.89
N ILE A 863 -3.66 21.19 25.87
CA ILE A 863 -4.51 20.01 25.78
C ILE A 863 -4.29 19.19 27.05
N TYR A 864 -5.31 19.18 27.91
CA TYR A 864 -5.21 18.49 29.19
C TYR A 864 -5.39 16.98 29.03
N GLN A 865 -4.57 16.22 29.75
CA GLN A 865 -4.75 14.79 29.88
C GLN A 865 -5.97 14.48 30.75
N LYS A 866 -6.68 13.39 30.44
CA LYS A 866 -7.79 12.91 31.27
C LYS A 866 -7.25 12.20 32.51
N PRO A 867 -7.86 12.41 33.70
CA PRO A 867 -7.54 11.67 34.91
C PRO A 867 -7.59 10.16 34.72
N ILE A 868 -6.66 9.45 35.37
CA ILE A 868 -6.65 7.99 35.40
C ILE A 868 -7.77 7.50 36.34
N ALA A 869 -8.96 7.28 35.77
CA ALA A 869 -10.15 6.84 36.50
C ALA A 869 -10.92 5.75 35.73
N PRO A 870 -11.71 4.90 36.41
CA PRO A 870 -12.56 3.93 35.74
C PRO A 870 -13.80 4.63 35.16
N GLU A 871 -14.26 4.20 33.99
CA GLU A 871 -15.44 4.78 33.33
C GLU A 871 -16.34 3.65 32.83
N VAL A 872 -17.59 3.59 33.30
CA VAL A 872 -18.55 2.57 32.88
C VAL A 872 -19.34 3.04 31.67
N THR A 873 -19.28 2.28 30.58
CA THR A 873 -20.10 2.51 29.39
C THR A 873 -20.87 1.26 29.00
N VAL A 874 -21.97 1.45 28.26
CA VAL A 874 -22.89 0.38 27.85
C VAL A 874 -23.25 0.50 26.38
N SER A 875 -23.36 -0.64 25.72
CA SER A 875 -23.85 -0.71 24.35
C SER A 875 -24.75 -1.94 24.15
N PRO A 876 -26.02 -1.76 23.73
CA PRO A 876 -26.71 -0.47 23.55
C PRO A 876 -27.13 0.16 24.89
N ALA A 877 -27.28 1.48 24.94
CA ALA A 877 -27.77 2.23 26.13
C ALA A 877 -29.29 2.12 26.36
N LEU A 878 -30.01 1.57 25.37
CA LEU A 878 -31.44 1.28 25.43
C LEU A 878 -31.72 -0.07 24.77
N LEU A 879 -32.51 -0.92 25.42
CA LEU A 879 -32.99 -2.18 24.87
C LEU A 879 -34.49 -2.10 24.57
N ASP A 880 -34.86 -2.16 23.29
CA ASP A 880 -36.26 -2.25 22.86
C ASP A 880 -36.56 -3.63 22.27
N PHE A 881 -37.35 -4.42 22.99
CA PHE A 881 -37.79 -5.75 22.60
C PHE A 881 -38.93 -5.73 21.57
N SER A 882 -39.41 -4.54 21.16
CA SER A 882 -40.49 -4.39 20.18
C SER A 882 -41.75 -5.19 20.60
N ALA A 883 -42.55 -5.68 19.63
CA ALA A 883 -43.73 -6.48 19.91
C ALA A 883 -43.37 -7.97 20.13
N VAL A 884 -43.64 -8.50 21.33
CA VAL A 884 -43.43 -9.91 21.71
C VAL A 884 -44.78 -10.57 22.00
N ILE A 885 -44.96 -11.80 21.56
CA ILE A 885 -46.22 -12.53 21.75
C ILE A 885 -46.38 -12.92 23.23
N ILE A 886 -47.58 -12.77 23.78
CA ILE A 886 -47.90 -13.18 25.16
C ILE A 886 -47.40 -14.61 25.47
N ASN A 887 -46.80 -14.81 26.64
CA ASN A 887 -46.19 -16.07 27.10
C ASN A 887 -45.04 -16.60 26.21
N THR A 888 -44.47 -15.78 25.33
CA THR A 888 -43.22 -16.09 24.62
C THR A 888 -42.09 -15.22 25.14
N GLN A 889 -40.85 -15.67 24.96
CA GLN A 889 -39.66 -14.96 25.42
C GLN A 889 -38.92 -14.32 24.25
N ALA A 890 -38.36 -13.13 24.48
CA ALA A 890 -37.35 -12.51 23.64
C ALA A 890 -36.13 -12.17 24.50
N SER A 891 -34.92 -12.26 23.95
CA SER A 891 -33.69 -11.92 24.66
C SER A 891 -32.83 -10.96 23.85
N GLN A 892 -32.19 -10.03 24.53
CA GLN A 892 -31.23 -9.10 23.96
C GLN A 892 -30.07 -8.91 24.93
N ASP A 893 -28.94 -8.49 24.38
CA ASP A 893 -27.69 -8.38 25.12
C ASP A 893 -27.28 -6.92 25.32
N VAL A 894 -26.73 -6.62 26.49
CA VAL A 894 -26.01 -5.38 26.78
C VAL A 894 -24.56 -5.72 27.05
N ARG A 895 -23.66 -5.04 26.36
CA ARG A 895 -22.23 -5.07 26.67
C ARG A 895 -21.91 -3.93 27.62
N ILE A 896 -21.29 -4.25 28.74
CA ILE A 896 -20.76 -3.29 29.70
C ILE A 896 -19.25 -3.26 29.48
N ILE A 897 -18.68 -2.07 29.32
CA ILE A 897 -17.28 -1.87 28.98
C ILE A 897 -16.69 -0.87 29.97
N ASN A 898 -15.46 -1.12 30.41
CA ASN A 898 -14.65 -0.10 31.04
C ASN A 898 -13.98 0.74 29.96
N SER A 899 -14.48 1.95 29.72
CA SER A 899 -13.86 2.92 28.79
C SER A 899 -12.91 3.89 29.51
N GLY A 900 -12.62 3.64 30.79
CA GLY A 900 -11.68 4.43 31.58
C GLY A 900 -10.28 3.83 31.57
N ARG A 901 -9.35 4.54 32.23
CA ARG A 901 -7.92 4.19 32.31
C ARG A 901 -7.54 3.46 33.61
N ALA A 902 -8.49 3.28 34.53
CA ALA A 902 -8.30 2.50 35.76
C ALA A 902 -9.27 1.32 35.85
N ASP A 903 -8.99 0.36 36.72
CA ASP A 903 -9.83 -0.83 36.92
C ASP A 903 -11.25 -0.47 37.39
N LEU A 904 -12.25 -0.90 36.61
CA LEU A 904 -13.67 -0.72 36.90
C LEU A 904 -14.20 -1.92 37.69
N ALA A 905 -14.49 -1.72 38.97
CA ALA A 905 -15.17 -2.68 39.81
C ALA A 905 -16.69 -2.55 39.64
N LEU A 906 -17.33 -3.59 39.12
CA LEU A 906 -18.78 -3.67 39.00
C LEU A 906 -19.41 -4.23 40.27
N GLY A 907 -20.49 -3.59 40.73
CA GLY A 907 -21.35 -4.12 41.78
C GLY A 907 -22.26 -5.24 41.27
N ASN A 908 -23.26 -5.60 42.09
CA ASN A 908 -24.30 -6.53 41.67
C ASN A 908 -25.31 -5.83 40.76
N ILE A 909 -25.32 -6.21 39.49
CA ILE A 909 -26.26 -5.71 38.49
C ILE A 909 -27.64 -6.26 38.83
N SER A 910 -28.64 -5.39 38.76
CA SER A 910 -30.01 -5.73 39.13
C SER A 910 -31.01 -5.00 38.24
N LEU A 911 -32.26 -5.47 38.27
CA LEU A 911 -33.38 -4.74 37.68
C LEU A 911 -34.13 -4.01 38.79
N ASP A 912 -34.63 -2.81 38.51
CA ASP A 912 -35.49 -2.08 39.44
C ASP A 912 -36.73 -2.93 39.79
N GLN A 913 -36.88 -3.22 41.09
CA GLN A 913 -37.92 -4.12 41.59
C GLN A 913 -39.33 -3.56 41.41
N ASN A 914 -39.48 -2.25 41.18
CA ASN A 914 -40.78 -1.63 40.99
C ASN A 914 -41.35 -1.80 39.58
N THR A 915 -40.51 -2.15 38.59
CA THR A 915 -40.86 -2.10 37.16
C THR A 915 -40.52 -3.38 36.38
N SER A 916 -39.79 -4.33 36.99
CA SER A 916 -39.20 -5.49 36.31
C SER A 916 -40.05 -6.77 36.20
N GLN A 917 -41.36 -6.73 36.48
CA GLN A 917 -42.20 -7.95 36.49
C GLN A 917 -42.21 -8.75 35.17
N SER A 918 -41.83 -8.13 34.04
CA SER A 918 -41.75 -8.77 32.73
C SER A 918 -40.32 -8.96 32.19
N TYR A 919 -39.30 -8.61 32.99
CA TYR A 919 -37.90 -8.66 32.60
C TYR A 919 -37.10 -9.49 33.60
N SER A 920 -36.11 -10.24 33.12
CA SER A 920 -35.21 -11.01 33.96
C SER A 920 -33.78 -10.97 33.40
N LEU A 921 -32.81 -11.01 34.31
CA LEU A 921 -31.40 -11.22 34.00
C LEU A 921 -31.20 -12.72 33.76
N SER A 922 -31.06 -13.15 32.51
CA SER A 922 -30.95 -14.58 32.15
C SER A 922 -29.50 -15.06 32.05
N VAL A 923 -28.57 -14.17 31.71
CA VAL A 923 -27.12 -14.42 31.80
C VAL A 923 -26.47 -13.17 32.37
N ASP A 924 -25.71 -13.35 33.45
CA ASP A 924 -24.94 -12.29 34.06
C ASP A 924 -23.45 -12.66 34.04
N GLY A 925 -22.76 -12.14 33.03
CA GLY A 925 -21.31 -12.27 32.90
C GLY A 925 -20.54 -11.11 33.54
N CYS A 926 -21.18 -10.23 34.32
CA CYS A 926 -20.64 -8.93 34.69
C CYS A 926 -20.63 -8.62 36.20
N SER A 927 -21.65 -9.04 36.96
CA SER A 927 -21.75 -8.68 38.39
C SER A 927 -20.52 -9.11 39.18
N GLY A 928 -20.02 -8.20 40.01
CA GLY A 928 -18.86 -8.45 40.87
C GLY A 928 -17.53 -8.57 40.13
N LYS A 929 -17.49 -8.34 38.81
CA LYS A 929 -16.23 -8.38 38.05
C LYS A 929 -15.43 -7.10 38.21
N LEU A 930 -14.12 -7.29 38.18
CA LEU A 930 -13.16 -6.23 37.95
C LEU A 930 -12.82 -6.21 36.46
N LEU A 931 -13.17 -5.13 35.76
CA LEU A 931 -12.87 -4.95 34.36
C LEU A 931 -11.64 -4.05 34.21
N LYS A 932 -10.58 -4.58 33.59
CA LYS A 932 -9.42 -3.79 33.16
C LYS A 932 -9.83 -2.72 32.12
N PRO A 933 -9.05 -1.66 31.91
CA PRO A 933 -9.27 -0.71 30.82
C PRO A 933 -9.57 -1.41 29.49
N SER A 934 -10.56 -0.90 28.74
CA SER A 934 -11.09 -1.47 27.49
C SER A 934 -11.69 -2.88 27.58
N ALA A 935 -11.63 -3.56 28.74
CA ALA A 935 -12.29 -4.84 28.95
C ALA A 935 -13.80 -4.65 29.06
N GLY A 936 -14.54 -5.64 28.56
CA GLY A 936 -15.99 -5.65 28.66
C GLY A 936 -16.53 -7.01 29.01
N CYS A 937 -17.76 -7.00 29.51
CA CYS A 937 -18.52 -8.18 29.83
C CYS A 937 -19.95 -8.04 29.27
N LYS A 938 -20.70 -9.13 29.33
CA LYS A 938 -22.02 -9.22 28.68
C LYS A 938 -23.08 -9.60 29.70
N VAL A 939 -24.23 -8.94 29.60
CA VAL A 939 -25.46 -9.27 30.32
C VAL A 939 -26.56 -9.54 29.30
N THR A 940 -27.28 -10.64 29.46
CA THR A 940 -28.45 -10.96 28.63
C THR A 940 -29.72 -10.70 29.44
N ILE A 941 -30.61 -9.88 28.87
CA ILE A 941 -31.93 -9.58 29.42
C ILE A 941 -32.97 -10.35 28.63
N THR A 942 -33.86 -11.04 29.35
CA THR A 942 -35.01 -11.75 28.78
C THR A 942 -36.30 -11.05 29.16
N PHE A 943 -37.14 -10.80 28.14
CA PHE A 943 -38.46 -10.21 28.25
C PHE A 943 -39.55 -11.26 28.03
N VAL A 944 -40.45 -11.44 29.01
CA VAL A 944 -41.59 -12.36 28.97
C VAL A 944 -42.73 -11.82 29.84
N SER A 945 -43.97 -11.93 29.38
CA SER A 945 -45.14 -11.52 30.16
C SER A 945 -46.41 -12.25 29.74
N ASP A 946 -47.30 -12.42 30.71
CA ASP A 946 -48.65 -12.97 30.61
C ASP A 946 -49.74 -11.89 30.48
N THR A 947 -49.36 -10.61 30.41
CA THR A 947 -50.31 -9.48 30.32
C THR A 947 -49.98 -8.58 29.13
N ILE A 948 -51.00 -8.29 28.34
CA ILE A 948 -50.92 -7.46 27.11
C ILE A 948 -50.60 -6.01 27.47
N GLY A 949 -49.84 -5.32 26.59
CA GLY A 949 -49.55 -3.89 26.69
C GLY A 949 -48.05 -3.59 26.78
N SER A 950 -47.71 -2.30 26.85
CA SER A 950 -46.33 -1.84 26.97
C SER A 950 -45.77 -2.09 28.37
N LYS A 951 -44.53 -2.54 28.43
CA LYS A 951 -43.78 -2.86 29.64
C LYS A 951 -42.45 -2.10 29.59
N THR A 952 -42.10 -1.44 30.68
CA THR A 952 -40.82 -0.74 30.82
C THR A 952 -40.15 -1.15 32.11
N ALA A 953 -38.83 -1.24 32.10
CA ALA A 953 -38.03 -1.47 33.29
C ALA A 953 -36.68 -0.75 33.18
N THR A 954 -35.95 -0.67 34.28
CA THR A 954 -34.62 -0.09 34.32
C THR A 954 -33.63 -1.12 34.87
N MET A 955 -32.53 -1.34 34.17
CA MET A 955 -31.39 -2.09 34.68
C MET A 955 -30.42 -1.14 35.38
N LEU A 956 -29.90 -1.57 36.53
CA LEU A 956 -29.04 -0.83 37.43
C LEU A 956 -27.65 -1.47 37.42
N ILE A 957 -26.61 -0.69 37.13
CA ILE A 957 -25.21 -1.11 37.06
C ILE A 957 -24.40 -0.27 38.05
N PRO A 958 -24.28 -0.70 39.32
CA PRO A 958 -23.41 -0.03 40.28
C PRO A 958 -21.94 -0.23 39.90
N SER A 959 -21.10 0.79 40.10
CA SER A 959 -19.66 0.68 39.84
C SER A 959 -18.84 1.65 40.71
N ASN A 960 -17.51 1.55 40.64
CA ASN A 960 -16.57 2.53 41.22
C ASN A 960 -16.23 3.68 40.27
N ASP A 961 -16.92 3.83 39.13
CA ASP A 961 -16.83 5.03 38.29
C ASP A 961 -17.20 6.27 39.13
N PRO A 962 -16.30 7.25 39.28
CA PRO A 962 -16.54 8.43 40.13
C PRO A 962 -17.61 9.37 39.56
N VAL A 963 -17.84 9.35 38.24
CA VAL A 963 -18.85 10.15 37.54
C VAL A 963 -20.18 9.41 37.52
N HIS A 964 -20.15 8.10 37.24
CA HIS A 964 -21.33 7.24 37.16
C HIS A 964 -21.29 6.05 38.14
N PRO A 965 -21.32 6.31 39.46
CA PRO A 965 -21.28 5.24 40.47
C PRO A 965 -22.50 4.30 40.39
N LEU A 966 -23.56 4.74 39.72
CA LEU A 966 -24.70 3.92 39.32
C LEU A 966 -25.15 4.30 37.91
N LEU A 967 -24.79 3.48 36.91
CA LEU A 967 -25.27 3.64 35.54
C LEU A 967 -26.60 2.90 35.33
N THR A 968 -27.48 3.43 34.49
CA THR A 968 -28.80 2.82 34.22
C THR A 968 -29.04 2.59 32.74
N VAL A 969 -29.70 1.48 32.41
CA VAL A 969 -30.12 1.13 31.03
C VAL A 969 -31.63 1.00 30.99
N SER A 970 -32.26 1.72 30.05
CA SER A 970 -33.71 1.69 29.86
C SER A 970 -34.13 0.46 29.04
N LEU A 971 -35.16 -0.24 29.51
CA LEU A 971 -35.73 -1.42 28.87
C LEU A 971 -37.17 -1.13 28.45
N SER A 972 -37.55 -1.45 27.21
CA SER A 972 -38.91 -1.35 26.71
C SER A 972 -39.33 -2.57 25.87
N GLY A 973 -40.62 -2.86 25.86
CA GLY A 973 -41.21 -3.94 25.08
C GLY A 973 -42.73 -3.87 25.11
N THR A 974 -43.41 -4.42 24.10
CA THR A 974 -44.87 -4.46 24.06
C THR A 974 -45.34 -5.89 23.89
N VAL A 975 -46.23 -6.34 24.77
CA VAL A 975 -46.80 -7.70 24.72
C VAL A 975 -48.07 -7.66 23.89
N VAL A 976 -48.16 -8.51 22.86
CA VAL A 976 -49.29 -8.59 21.94
C VAL A 976 -49.87 -10.01 21.86
N LEU A 977 -51.12 -10.14 21.42
CA LEU A 977 -51.71 -11.45 21.13
C LEU A 977 -51.10 -12.06 19.85
N PRO A 978 -51.08 -13.41 19.73
CA PRO A 978 -50.76 -14.06 18.47
C PRO A 978 -51.72 -13.60 17.37
N ALA A 979 -51.20 -13.34 16.17
CA ALA A 979 -51.99 -12.83 15.06
C ALA A 979 -53.02 -13.85 14.56
N VAL A 980 -54.27 -13.41 14.36
CA VAL A 980 -55.24 -14.16 13.56
C VAL A 980 -54.68 -14.31 12.14
N THR A 981 -54.62 -15.53 11.63
CA THR A 981 -53.99 -15.85 10.34
C THR A 981 -54.95 -16.69 9.49
N LEU A 982 -55.27 -16.21 8.29
CA LEU A 982 -56.01 -16.97 7.29
C LEU A 982 -55.07 -17.96 6.59
N LEU A 983 -55.37 -19.26 6.69
CA LEU A 983 -54.53 -20.35 6.15
C LEU A 983 -55.02 -20.84 4.79
N SER A 984 -56.34 -20.78 4.55
CA SER A 984 -56.96 -21.19 3.28
C SER A 984 -58.21 -20.37 3.00
N PRO A 985 -58.43 -19.83 1.77
CA PRO A 985 -57.60 -20.04 0.57
C PRO A 985 -56.27 -19.29 0.60
N LEU A 986 -55.26 -19.85 -0.05
CA LEU A 986 -53.93 -19.25 -0.17
C LEU A 986 -53.99 -18.02 -1.09
N LYS A 987 -53.08 -17.06 -0.85
CA LYS A 987 -52.95 -15.87 -1.71
C LYS A 987 -52.65 -16.31 -3.16
N GLY A 988 -53.50 -15.93 -4.10
CA GLY A 988 -53.36 -16.22 -5.52
C GLY A 988 -53.98 -17.55 -5.99
N GLU A 989 -54.51 -18.37 -5.09
CA GLU A 989 -55.21 -19.63 -5.39
C GLU A 989 -56.38 -19.41 -6.35
N ILE A 990 -56.68 -20.40 -7.20
CA ILE A 990 -57.80 -20.35 -8.16
C ILE A 990 -58.87 -21.38 -7.81
N LEU A 991 -59.98 -20.90 -7.25
CA LEU A 991 -61.13 -21.71 -6.86
C LEU A 991 -62.13 -21.86 -8.01
N ASN A 992 -62.89 -22.96 -8.00
CA ASN A 992 -63.92 -23.23 -9.01
C ASN A 992 -65.25 -22.61 -8.58
N SER A 993 -65.94 -21.91 -9.49
CA SER A 993 -67.20 -21.24 -9.14
C SER A 993 -68.30 -22.23 -8.78
N GLY A 994 -69.00 -21.96 -7.68
CA GLY A 994 -70.10 -22.78 -7.17
C GLY A 994 -69.68 -24.11 -6.54
N SER A 995 -68.39 -24.39 -6.38
CA SER A 995 -67.94 -25.55 -5.61
C SER A 995 -68.03 -25.29 -4.09
N THR A 996 -68.13 -26.35 -3.31
CA THR A 996 -67.92 -26.32 -1.87
C THR A 996 -66.43 -26.20 -1.56
N TYR A 997 -66.06 -25.35 -0.61
CA TYR A 997 -64.67 -25.11 -0.20
C TYR A 997 -64.57 -24.92 1.31
N VAL A 998 -63.46 -25.35 1.93
CA VAL A 998 -63.22 -25.19 3.37
C VAL A 998 -62.23 -24.06 3.60
N ILE A 999 -62.70 -22.98 4.20
CA ILE A 999 -61.87 -21.87 4.66
C ILE A 999 -61.26 -22.30 5.99
N THR A 1000 -59.95 -22.12 6.18
CA THR A 1000 -59.27 -22.44 7.45
C THR A 1000 -58.44 -21.25 7.91
N TRP A 1001 -58.34 -21.08 9.24
CA TRP A 1001 -57.56 -20.03 9.89
C TRP A 1001 -57.03 -20.52 11.23
N SER A 1002 -56.11 -19.78 11.82
CA SER A 1002 -55.62 -19.99 13.18
C SER A 1002 -55.60 -18.66 13.93
N GLY A 1003 -55.77 -18.68 15.24
CA GLY A 1003 -55.70 -17.49 16.08
C GLY A 1003 -56.23 -17.73 17.48
N PRO A 1004 -55.99 -16.81 18.42
CA PRO A 1004 -56.40 -16.92 19.82
C PRO A 1004 -57.78 -16.30 20.11
N ALA A 1005 -58.61 -16.02 19.09
CA ALA A 1005 -59.88 -15.35 19.30
C ALA A 1005 -60.98 -16.28 19.85
N VAL A 1006 -61.90 -15.72 20.64
CA VAL A 1006 -63.05 -16.44 21.23
C VAL A 1006 -64.06 -16.81 20.14
N TYR A 1007 -64.28 -15.90 19.19
CA TYR A 1007 -65.08 -16.16 18.00
C TYR A 1007 -64.59 -15.34 16.80
N TYR A 1008 -65.08 -15.69 15.62
CA TYR A 1008 -64.64 -15.13 14.35
C TYR A 1008 -65.77 -14.74 13.40
N ASP A 1009 -65.55 -13.69 12.62
CA ASP A 1009 -66.41 -13.30 11.50
C ASP A 1009 -65.68 -13.46 10.16
N LEU A 1010 -66.37 -14.05 9.19
CA LEU A 1010 -65.90 -14.26 7.82
C LEU A 1010 -66.67 -13.38 6.85
N LYS A 1011 -65.94 -12.63 6.02
CA LYS A 1011 -66.51 -11.80 4.95
C LYS A 1011 -65.71 -11.96 3.66
N TYR A 1012 -66.37 -11.73 2.52
CA TYR A 1012 -65.68 -11.63 1.23
C TYR A 1012 -66.16 -10.45 0.41
N LYS A 1013 -65.33 -10.00 -0.53
CA LYS A 1013 -65.72 -9.01 -1.55
C LYS A 1013 -65.03 -9.30 -2.88
N ALA A 1014 -65.65 -8.86 -3.98
CA ALA A 1014 -65.00 -8.86 -5.29
C ALA A 1014 -64.05 -7.67 -5.41
N VAL A 1015 -62.86 -7.87 -5.99
CA VAL A 1015 -61.80 -6.85 -6.02
C VAL A 1015 -62.01 -5.79 -7.12
N THR A 1016 -62.83 -6.06 -8.14
CA THR A 1016 -63.06 -5.12 -9.25
C THR A 1016 -63.96 -3.93 -8.91
N ASP A 1017 -64.46 -3.86 -7.68
CA ASP A 1017 -65.21 -2.72 -7.16
C ASP A 1017 -64.26 -1.94 -6.24
N VAL A 1018 -63.59 -0.92 -6.77
CA VAL A 1018 -62.91 0.08 -5.91
C VAL A 1018 -64.03 0.80 -5.15
N GLY A 1019 -64.36 0.30 -3.96
CA GLY A 1019 -65.57 0.65 -3.20
C GLY A 1019 -66.55 -0.51 -2.90
N GLY A 1020 -66.23 -1.75 -3.25
CA GLY A 1020 -67.12 -2.91 -3.07
C GLY A 1020 -67.47 -3.20 -1.60
N THR A 1021 -68.74 -3.46 -1.34
CA THR A 1021 -69.26 -3.81 -0.01
C THR A 1021 -68.86 -5.23 0.38
N TRP A 1022 -68.39 -5.38 1.62
CA TRP A 1022 -68.15 -6.70 2.21
C TRP A 1022 -69.46 -7.47 2.30
N LYS A 1023 -69.48 -8.67 1.72
CA LYS A 1023 -70.56 -9.63 1.88
C LYS A 1023 -70.22 -10.59 2.99
N GLU A 1024 -71.19 -10.81 3.86
CA GLU A 1024 -71.05 -11.74 4.98
C GLU A 1024 -71.06 -13.19 4.50
N ILE A 1025 -70.16 -14.00 5.07
CA ILE A 1025 -70.16 -15.46 4.91
C ILE A 1025 -70.77 -16.08 6.17
N ALA A 1026 -70.25 -15.70 7.34
CA ALA A 1026 -70.68 -16.18 8.65
C ALA A 1026 -70.15 -15.25 9.76
N TYR A 1027 -70.80 -15.30 10.93
CA TYR A 1027 -70.44 -14.53 12.12
C TYR A 1027 -70.40 -15.42 13.36
N GLY A 1028 -69.69 -15.00 14.40
CA GLY A 1028 -69.72 -15.68 15.70
C GLY A 1028 -69.17 -17.11 15.69
N LEU A 1029 -68.27 -17.43 14.75
CA LEU A 1029 -67.74 -18.78 14.59
C LEU A 1029 -66.73 -19.11 15.69
N THR A 1030 -66.92 -20.24 16.38
CA THR A 1030 -65.97 -20.73 17.41
C THR A 1030 -65.01 -21.79 16.88
N SER A 1031 -65.23 -22.30 15.66
CA SER A 1031 -64.31 -23.20 14.95
C SER A 1031 -63.17 -22.43 14.27
N THR A 1032 -62.13 -23.15 13.84
CA THR A 1032 -61.02 -22.63 13.01
C THR A 1032 -61.16 -22.97 11.53
N GLN A 1033 -62.33 -23.48 11.14
CA GLN A 1033 -62.66 -23.81 9.77
C GLN A 1033 -64.15 -23.59 9.49
N PHE A 1034 -64.48 -23.21 8.25
CA PHE A 1034 -65.85 -23.01 7.79
C PHE A 1034 -66.00 -23.45 6.34
N THR A 1035 -67.01 -24.26 6.07
CA THR A 1035 -67.32 -24.72 4.72
C THR A 1035 -68.29 -23.74 4.05
N TRP A 1036 -67.91 -23.22 2.88
CA TRP A 1036 -68.70 -22.26 2.12
C TRP A 1036 -68.82 -22.66 0.64
N THR A 1037 -69.78 -22.04 -0.04
CA THR A 1037 -69.93 -22.17 -1.50
C THR A 1037 -69.21 -21.02 -2.19
N VAL A 1038 -68.24 -21.34 -3.05
CA VAL A 1038 -67.45 -20.34 -3.78
C VAL A 1038 -68.37 -19.50 -4.68
N PRO A 1039 -68.30 -18.15 -4.62
CA PRO A 1039 -69.22 -17.27 -5.33
C PRO A 1039 -69.11 -17.44 -6.85
N VAL A 1040 -70.23 -17.24 -7.55
CA VAL A 1040 -70.31 -17.34 -9.01
C VAL A 1040 -69.98 -15.98 -9.64
N PRO A 1041 -68.81 -15.80 -10.31
CA PRO A 1041 -68.41 -14.51 -10.84
C PRO A 1041 -69.14 -14.19 -12.16
N LYS A 1042 -69.18 -12.90 -12.53
CA LYS A 1042 -69.73 -12.43 -13.82
C LYS A 1042 -68.86 -12.86 -15.02
N LEU A 1043 -67.55 -12.99 -14.81
CA LEU A 1043 -66.56 -13.45 -15.79
C LEU A 1043 -65.59 -14.43 -15.09
N SER A 1044 -64.92 -15.30 -15.84
CA SER A 1044 -63.93 -16.23 -15.27
C SER A 1044 -62.69 -15.49 -14.74
N GLU A 1045 -61.99 -16.13 -13.81
CA GLU A 1045 -60.78 -15.67 -13.11
C GLU A 1045 -60.91 -14.30 -12.42
N LYS A 1046 -62.07 -14.01 -11.83
CA LYS A 1046 -62.27 -12.78 -11.06
C LYS A 1046 -61.64 -12.87 -9.69
N TYR A 1047 -61.00 -11.78 -9.26
CA TYR A 1047 -60.38 -11.64 -7.94
C TYR A 1047 -61.43 -11.40 -6.85
N PHE A 1048 -61.27 -12.12 -5.75
CA PHE A 1048 -62.00 -11.94 -4.52
C PHE A 1048 -61.01 -11.79 -3.36
N THR A 1049 -61.41 -11.06 -2.33
CA THR A 1049 -60.68 -11.00 -1.05
C THR A 1049 -61.57 -11.59 0.02
N LEU A 1050 -61.04 -12.55 0.76
CA LEU A 1050 -61.63 -13.05 2.00
C LEU A 1050 -60.99 -12.32 3.18
N ARG A 1051 -61.79 -12.02 4.20
CA ARG A 1051 -61.34 -11.46 5.47
C ARG A 1051 -61.88 -12.30 6.61
N ILE A 1052 -61.00 -12.57 7.56
CA ILE A 1052 -61.30 -13.14 8.87
C ILE A 1052 -61.00 -12.09 9.94
N THR A 1053 -61.94 -11.86 10.83
CA THR A 1053 -61.77 -10.99 12.00
C THR A 1053 -62.01 -11.82 13.25
N GLY A 1054 -61.07 -11.85 14.18
CA GLY A 1054 -61.23 -12.49 15.49
C GLY A 1054 -61.62 -11.49 16.57
N PHE A 1055 -62.46 -11.91 17.51
CA PHE A 1055 -62.96 -11.10 18.61
C PHE A 1055 -62.68 -11.72 19.99
N SER A 1056 -62.55 -10.87 21.02
CA SER A 1056 -62.53 -11.26 22.43
C SER A 1056 -63.95 -11.56 22.94
N GLU A 1057 -64.05 -12.08 24.17
CA GLU A 1057 -65.34 -12.32 24.85
C GLU A 1057 -66.17 -11.04 25.04
N LYS A 1058 -65.51 -9.88 25.10
CA LYS A 1058 -66.14 -8.54 25.20
C LYS A 1058 -66.50 -7.92 23.84
N GLY A 1059 -66.22 -8.63 22.73
CA GLY A 1059 -66.50 -8.17 21.37
C GLY A 1059 -65.47 -7.21 20.78
N GLU A 1060 -64.28 -7.10 21.39
CA GLU A 1060 -63.19 -6.29 20.85
C GLU A 1060 -62.42 -7.06 19.78
N ILE A 1061 -61.96 -6.37 18.72
CA ILE A 1061 -61.18 -7.02 17.66
C ILE A 1061 -59.79 -7.37 18.19
N VAL A 1062 -59.45 -8.66 18.17
CA VAL A 1062 -58.13 -9.18 18.61
C VAL A 1062 -57.21 -9.55 17.44
N GLY A 1063 -57.72 -9.55 16.20
CA GLY A 1063 -56.90 -9.69 15.00
C GLY A 1063 -57.70 -9.73 13.71
N ILE A 1064 -57.08 -9.30 12.60
CA ILE A 1064 -57.67 -9.33 11.25
C ILE A 1064 -56.67 -9.94 10.28
N SER A 1065 -57.11 -10.89 9.46
CA SER A 1065 -56.34 -11.40 8.32
C SER A 1065 -57.17 -11.37 7.05
N SER A 1066 -56.50 -11.25 5.91
CA SER A 1066 -57.18 -11.24 4.61
C SER A 1066 -56.29 -11.88 3.54
N ALA A 1067 -56.90 -12.67 2.65
CA ALA A 1067 -56.22 -13.22 1.48
C ALA A 1067 -57.05 -13.01 0.22
N SER A 1068 -56.35 -12.75 -0.88
CA SER A 1068 -56.98 -12.60 -2.20
C SER A 1068 -56.76 -13.85 -3.04
N PHE A 1069 -57.81 -14.32 -3.69
CA PHE A 1069 -57.85 -15.50 -4.55
C PHE A 1069 -58.65 -15.20 -5.82
N ARG A 1070 -58.56 -16.06 -6.82
CA ARG A 1070 -59.32 -15.97 -8.07
C ARG A 1070 -60.40 -17.04 -8.12
N VAL A 1071 -61.51 -16.74 -8.79
CA VAL A 1071 -62.57 -17.73 -9.05
C VAL A 1071 -62.75 -17.90 -10.55
N ARG A 1072 -62.66 -19.15 -11.02
CA ARG A 1072 -62.86 -19.52 -12.43
C ARG A 1072 -64.23 -20.15 -12.68
N SER A 1073 -64.83 -19.82 -13.82
CA SER A 1073 -66.09 -20.41 -14.30
C SER A 1073 -65.91 -21.34 -15.49
N ILE A 1074 -64.72 -21.36 -16.09
CA ILE A 1074 -64.32 -22.26 -17.18
C ILE A 1074 -62.81 -22.50 -17.13
N ARG A 1075 -62.38 -23.67 -17.60
CA ARG A 1075 -60.97 -24.04 -17.84
C ARG A 1075 -60.83 -24.73 -19.21
N VAL A 1076 -59.97 -24.26 -20.09
CA VAL A 1076 -59.56 -24.99 -21.30
C VAL A 1076 -58.62 -26.13 -20.89
N ILE A 1077 -58.92 -27.34 -21.36
CA ILE A 1077 -58.20 -28.56 -21.03
C ILE A 1077 -57.24 -28.95 -22.15
N SER A 1078 -57.67 -28.83 -23.41
CA SER A 1078 -56.83 -29.12 -24.58
C SER A 1078 -57.37 -28.40 -25.82
N PRO A 1079 -56.51 -27.92 -26.74
CA PRO A 1079 -55.07 -27.72 -26.58
C PRO A 1079 -54.79 -26.63 -25.52
N ASN A 1080 -53.82 -26.87 -24.64
CA ASN A 1080 -53.55 -26.01 -23.48
C ASN A 1080 -52.07 -25.61 -23.32
N GLY A 1081 -51.18 -26.06 -24.21
CA GLY A 1081 -49.77 -25.69 -24.23
C GLY A 1081 -48.84 -26.81 -24.69
N ALA A 1082 -47.78 -26.46 -25.42
CA ALA A 1082 -46.70 -27.34 -25.88
C ALA A 1082 -47.10 -28.46 -26.86
N GLU A 1083 -48.39 -28.64 -27.19
CA GLU A 1083 -48.79 -29.61 -28.20
C GLU A 1083 -48.26 -29.22 -29.59
N ILE A 1084 -47.88 -30.20 -30.41
CA ILE A 1084 -47.52 -30.00 -31.82
C ILE A 1084 -48.59 -30.67 -32.67
N MET A 1085 -49.27 -29.86 -33.48
CA MET A 1085 -50.38 -30.31 -34.35
C MET A 1085 -50.04 -30.09 -35.81
N LYS A 1086 -50.53 -30.93 -36.72
CA LYS A 1086 -50.32 -30.78 -38.16
C LYS A 1086 -51.50 -30.09 -38.83
N SER A 1087 -51.22 -29.35 -39.89
CA SER A 1087 -52.25 -28.68 -40.69
C SER A 1087 -53.29 -29.65 -41.22
N GLY A 1088 -54.57 -29.37 -40.97
CA GLY A 1088 -55.69 -30.17 -41.48
C GLY A 1088 -56.18 -31.28 -40.54
N ASP A 1089 -55.43 -31.62 -39.49
CA ASP A 1089 -55.85 -32.57 -38.45
C ASP A 1089 -57.15 -32.11 -37.78
N ILE A 1090 -57.91 -33.08 -37.24
CA ILE A 1090 -59.07 -32.77 -36.39
C ILE A 1090 -58.66 -33.01 -34.95
N VAL A 1091 -58.61 -31.95 -34.16
CA VAL A 1091 -58.26 -31.98 -32.74
C VAL A 1091 -59.45 -31.51 -31.92
N ASN A 1092 -59.78 -32.25 -30.86
CA ASN A 1092 -60.87 -31.87 -29.97
C ASN A 1092 -60.40 -30.75 -29.04
N VAL A 1093 -60.98 -29.56 -29.21
CA VAL A 1093 -60.91 -28.50 -28.21
C VAL A 1093 -61.80 -28.91 -27.05
N ALA A 1094 -61.23 -29.23 -25.90
CA ALA A 1094 -61.95 -29.64 -24.69
C ALA A 1094 -61.84 -28.59 -23.60
N TRP A 1095 -62.93 -28.34 -22.87
CA TRP A 1095 -62.95 -27.45 -21.72
C TRP A 1095 -63.84 -28.00 -20.61
N GLN A 1096 -63.56 -27.58 -19.39
CA GLN A 1096 -64.41 -27.83 -18.24
C GLN A 1096 -65.15 -26.54 -17.89
N ALA A 1097 -66.47 -26.60 -17.71
CA ALA A 1097 -67.29 -25.48 -17.28
C ALA A 1097 -67.78 -25.71 -15.85
N TYR A 1098 -67.75 -24.66 -15.03
CA TYR A 1098 -68.25 -24.64 -13.66
C TYR A 1098 -69.54 -23.80 -13.59
N SER A 1099 -70.08 -23.55 -12.40
CA SER A 1099 -71.31 -22.77 -12.24
C SER A 1099 -71.14 -21.37 -12.83
N THR A 1100 -72.06 -20.97 -13.72
CA THR A 1100 -72.09 -19.65 -14.36
C THR A 1100 -73.29 -18.84 -13.88
N ARG A 1101 -73.20 -17.50 -13.92
CA ARG A 1101 -74.27 -16.61 -13.40
C ARG A 1101 -75.59 -16.75 -14.14
N LYS A 1102 -75.53 -17.17 -15.41
CA LYS A 1102 -76.67 -17.56 -16.24
C LYS A 1102 -76.37 -18.90 -16.93
N PRO A 1103 -77.38 -19.70 -17.29
CA PRO A 1103 -77.17 -20.95 -18.03
C PRO A 1103 -76.39 -20.71 -19.33
N THR A 1104 -75.42 -21.58 -19.60
CA THR A 1104 -74.65 -21.53 -20.85
C THR A 1104 -75.45 -22.16 -21.98
N ALA A 1105 -75.79 -21.38 -23.01
CA ALA A 1105 -76.54 -21.85 -24.17
C ALA A 1105 -75.62 -22.38 -25.28
N PHE A 1106 -74.49 -21.72 -25.53
CA PHE A 1106 -73.50 -22.14 -26.52
C PHE A 1106 -72.08 -21.71 -26.13
N ALA A 1107 -71.09 -22.44 -26.61
CA ALA A 1107 -69.67 -22.11 -26.51
C ALA A 1107 -69.14 -21.72 -27.89
N THR A 1108 -68.41 -20.60 -27.98
CA THR A 1108 -67.71 -20.20 -29.21
C THR A 1108 -66.22 -20.47 -29.04
N ILE A 1109 -65.63 -21.11 -30.04
CA ILE A 1109 -64.22 -21.49 -30.07
C ILE A 1109 -63.52 -20.58 -31.08
N SER A 1110 -62.41 -19.99 -30.68
CA SER A 1110 -61.53 -19.21 -31.56
C SER A 1110 -60.08 -19.65 -31.39
N TYR A 1111 -59.28 -19.50 -32.43
CA TYR A 1111 -57.84 -19.78 -32.40
C TYR A 1111 -57.04 -18.56 -32.84
N THR A 1112 -55.78 -18.51 -32.44
CA THR A 1112 -54.80 -17.51 -32.89
C THR A 1112 -53.55 -18.22 -33.42
N LYS A 1113 -52.88 -17.62 -34.40
CA LYS A 1113 -51.58 -18.06 -34.94
C LYS A 1113 -50.44 -17.09 -34.63
N ASN A 1114 -50.75 -15.96 -33.98
CA ASN A 1114 -49.86 -14.82 -33.77
C ASN A 1114 -49.84 -14.39 -32.29
N GLY A 1115 -49.89 -15.34 -31.37
CA GLY A 1115 -49.72 -15.08 -29.94
C GLY A 1115 -50.88 -14.35 -29.28
N GLY A 1116 -52.05 -14.26 -29.92
CA GLY A 1116 -53.24 -13.61 -29.38
C GLY A 1116 -53.52 -12.21 -29.92
N SER A 1117 -52.68 -11.67 -30.82
CA SER A 1117 -52.90 -10.35 -31.45
C SER A 1117 -54.08 -10.35 -32.44
N ALA A 1118 -54.41 -11.49 -33.04
CA ALA A 1118 -55.64 -11.68 -33.81
C ALA A 1118 -56.26 -13.05 -33.52
N TRP A 1119 -57.60 -13.09 -33.46
CA TRP A 1119 -58.37 -14.31 -33.18
C TRP A 1119 -59.31 -14.62 -34.33
N THR A 1120 -59.25 -15.85 -34.83
CA THR A 1120 -60.12 -16.36 -35.89
C THR A 1120 -61.14 -17.33 -35.28
N SER A 1121 -62.40 -17.21 -35.66
CA SER A 1121 -63.45 -18.14 -35.21
C SER A 1121 -63.18 -19.53 -35.78
N ALA A 1122 -63.17 -20.55 -34.90
CA ALA A 1122 -63.19 -21.96 -35.29
C ALA A 1122 -64.61 -22.46 -35.50
N GLY A 1123 -65.56 -21.98 -34.67
CA GLY A 1123 -66.96 -22.36 -34.73
C GLY A 1123 -67.65 -22.19 -33.38
N SER A 1124 -68.88 -22.69 -33.30
CA SER A 1124 -69.66 -22.73 -32.06
C SER A 1124 -70.30 -24.10 -31.87
N VAL A 1125 -70.62 -24.42 -30.63
CA VAL A 1125 -71.29 -25.67 -30.26
C VAL A 1125 -72.24 -25.43 -29.09
N SER A 1126 -73.23 -26.31 -28.92
CA SER A 1126 -74.13 -26.29 -27.77
C SER A 1126 -73.35 -26.19 -26.44
N GLY A 1127 -73.85 -25.39 -25.51
CA GLY A 1127 -73.25 -25.17 -24.19
C GLY A 1127 -73.24 -26.40 -23.29
N THR A 1128 -74.06 -27.40 -23.63
CA THR A 1128 -74.08 -28.72 -22.99
C THR A 1128 -72.87 -29.57 -23.39
N LEU A 1129 -72.34 -29.38 -24.60
CA LEU A 1129 -71.13 -30.04 -25.05
C LEU A 1129 -69.90 -29.35 -24.43
N LYS A 1130 -68.92 -30.15 -24.04
CA LYS A 1130 -67.67 -29.71 -23.39
C LYS A 1130 -66.44 -29.94 -24.28
N SER A 1131 -66.71 -30.23 -25.54
CA SER A 1131 -65.71 -30.46 -26.57
C SER A 1131 -66.20 -29.99 -27.93
N TYR A 1132 -65.26 -29.63 -28.80
CA TYR A 1132 -65.52 -29.19 -30.17
C TYR A 1132 -64.44 -29.77 -31.11
N PRO A 1133 -64.82 -30.54 -32.15
CA PRO A 1133 -63.86 -31.05 -33.14
C PRO A 1133 -63.37 -29.90 -34.02
N TRP A 1134 -62.17 -29.42 -33.75
CA TRP A 1134 -61.54 -28.32 -34.47
C TRP A 1134 -60.63 -28.85 -35.57
N ARG A 1135 -60.90 -28.45 -36.81
CA ARG A 1135 -59.96 -28.69 -37.92
C ARG A 1135 -58.81 -27.67 -37.84
N VAL A 1136 -57.60 -28.15 -37.58
CA VAL A 1136 -56.38 -27.35 -37.44
C VAL A 1136 -56.13 -26.59 -38.75
N PRO A 1137 -55.94 -25.26 -38.70
CA PRO A 1137 -55.82 -24.43 -39.89
C PRO A 1137 -54.56 -24.75 -40.68
N LYS A 1138 -54.64 -24.70 -42.01
CA LYS A 1138 -53.46 -24.82 -42.87
C LYS A 1138 -52.48 -23.67 -42.62
N VAL A 1139 -51.20 -23.99 -42.47
CA VAL A 1139 -50.10 -23.01 -42.37
C VAL A 1139 -49.02 -23.32 -43.40
N ALA A 1140 -48.50 -22.30 -44.09
CA ALA A 1140 -47.43 -22.48 -45.07
C ALA A 1140 -46.04 -22.68 -44.43
N ARG A 1141 -45.90 -22.35 -43.14
CA ARG A 1141 -44.70 -22.50 -42.31
C ARG A 1141 -45.10 -22.68 -40.86
N GLU A 1142 -44.23 -23.28 -40.06
CA GLU A 1142 -44.46 -23.55 -38.65
C GLU A 1142 -44.90 -22.29 -37.87
N ARG A 1143 -45.92 -22.43 -37.01
CA ARG A 1143 -46.45 -21.36 -36.15
C ARG A 1143 -46.38 -21.80 -34.69
N LYS A 1144 -45.37 -21.31 -33.97
CA LYS A 1144 -45.09 -21.68 -32.55
C LYS A 1144 -45.87 -20.87 -31.50
N ARG A 1145 -46.63 -19.85 -31.91
CA ARG A 1145 -47.39 -18.95 -31.01
C ARG A 1145 -48.89 -19.10 -31.18
N CYS A 1146 -49.39 -20.34 -31.19
CA CYS A 1146 -50.82 -20.60 -31.34
C CYS A 1146 -51.51 -20.78 -29.97
N LYS A 1147 -52.76 -20.34 -29.86
CA LYS A 1147 -53.64 -20.56 -28.69
C LYS A 1147 -55.07 -20.82 -29.13
N ILE A 1148 -55.83 -21.48 -28.28
CA ILE A 1148 -57.29 -21.65 -28.37
C ILE A 1148 -57.95 -20.81 -27.29
N LYS A 1149 -59.11 -20.25 -27.59
CA LYS A 1149 -59.97 -19.53 -26.65
C LYS A 1149 -61.38 -20.09 -26.75
N VAL A 1150 -61.96 -20.39 -25.60
CA VAL A 1150 -63.34 -20.84 -25.47
C VAL A 1150 -64.11 -19.80 -24.69
N VAL A 1151 -65.23 -19.34 -25.26
CA VAL A 1151 -66.12 -18.35 -24.64
C VAL A 1151 -67.51 -18.95 -24.51
N LEU A 1152 -67.98 -19.11 -23.27
CA LEU A 1152 -69.33 -19.53 -22.91
C LEU A 1152 -70.29 -18.35 -23.00
N LYS A 1153 -71.44 -18.53 -23.66
CA LYS A 1153 -72.46 -17.50 -23.87
C LYS A 1153 -73.85 -17.95 -23.43
N ASP A 1154 -74.66 -17.02 -22.92
CA ASP A 1154 -76.08 -17.25 -22.63
C ASP A 1154 -76.94 -17.22 -23.90
N VAL A 1155 -78.25 -17.47 -23.78
CA VAL A 1155 -79.20 -17.51 -24.92
C VAL A 1155 -79.29 -16.17 -25.67
N HIS A 1156 -78.86 -15.06 -25.06
CA HIS A 1156 -78.84 -13.73 -25.67
C HIS A 1156 -77.44 -13.35 -26.21
N GLY A 1157 -76.49 -14.29 -26.18
CA GLY A 1157 -75.12 -14.08 -26.66
C GLY A 1157 -74.18 -13.36 -25.68
N ASN A 1158 -74.62 -13.09 -24.44
CA ASN A 1158 -73.76 -12.47 -23.43
C ASN A 1158 -72.72 -13.46 -22.91
N VAL A 1159 -71.48 -12.99 -22.71
CA VAL A 1159 -70.41 -13.83 -22.16
C VAL A 1159 -70.68 -14.15 -20.69
N VAL A 1160 -70.71 -15.44 -20.36
CA VAL A 1160 -70.89 -15.96 -18.99
C VAL A 1160 -69.64 -16.67 -18.45
N GLY A 1161 -68.65 -16.91 -19.31
CA GLY A 1161 -67.35 -17.45 -18.96
C GLY A 1161 -66.44 -17.40 -20.17
N GLN A 1162 -65.14 -17.19 -19.97
CA GLN A 1162 -64.16 -17.30 -21.05
C GLN A 1162 -62.84 -17.81 -20.49
N ASP A 1163 -62.14 -18.60 -21.28
CA ASP A 1163 -60.78 -19.03 -20.97
C ASP A 1163 -59.98 -19.31 -22.26
N ALA A 1164 -58.66 -19.36 -22.17
CA ALA A 1164 -57.76 -19.64 -23.28
C ALA A 1164 -56.63 -20.58 -22.86
N SER A 1165 -55.94 -21.17 -23.84
CA SER A 1165 -54.77 -22.03 -23.59
C SER A 1165 -53.75 -21.32 -22.69
N ASN A 1166 -53.29 -22.03 -21.66
CA ASN A 1166 -52.33 -21.55 -20.67
C ASN A 1166 -51.01 -21.17 -21.35
N ALA A 1167 -50.46 -22.04 -22.19
CA ALA A 1167 -49.25 -21.78 -22.97
C ALA A 1167 -49.50 -21.80 -24.48
N PHE A 1168 -48.45 -21.47 -25.25
CA PHE A 1168 -48.49 -21.59 -26.71
C PHE A 1168 -48.34 -23.05 -27.12
N PHE A 1169 -49.04 -23.43 -28.18
CA PHE A 1169 -48.83 -24.68 -28.91
C PHE A 1169 -48.36 -24.38 -30.33
N THR A 1170 -47.86 -25.41 -31.02
CA THR A 1170 -47.28 -25.30 -32.36
C THR A 1170 -48.17 -25.94 -33.41
N ILE A 1171 -48.36 -25.25 -34.53
CA ILE A 1171 -48.95 -25.82 -35.75
C ILE A 1171 -47.87 -25.94 -36.82
N THR A 1172 -47.67 -27.15 -37.34
CA THR A 1172 -46.73 -27.48 -38.42
C THR A 1172 -47.45 -27.57 -39.77
N PRO A 1173 -46.77 -27.30 -40.90
CA PRO A 1173 -47.34 -27.37 -42.25
C PRO A 1173 -48.00 -28.69 -42.60
#